data_AF-A0A6I2MSX5-F1
#
_entry.id   AF-A0A6I2MSX5-F1
#
_cell.length_a   1.000
_cell.length_b   1.000
_cell.length_c   1.000
_cell.angle_alpha   90.00
_cell.angle_beta   90.00
_cell.angle_gamma   90.00
#
_symmetry.space_group_name_H-M   'P 1'
#
loop_
_entity.id
_entity.type
_entity.pdbx_description
1 polymer ?
#
loop_
_entity_poly.entity_id
_entity_poly.type
_entity_poly.pdbx_seq_one_letter_code
_entity_poly.pdbx_strand_id
1 'polypeptide(L)'
;MIKKISRYSLQQIFIESLKDCDSFKIIDGLNPFHIMLNGKELYIYIKNLSPAYFSNPDVWRVQLPKKDEFETIKNGPIDFVLLGYDADNDVYTIWHPKWAKQRLNNGESVSFYSRLSLQKEAASTQAIKRLSLNNEGEVIAFPREHIEFLLSNLKTFFQDESDYVAIGSKKRPEANDAYKTFCDLKNIDLFASHMANDGYSVVTISNYCRAIRDLIKDGYITRYRKIFLSCDRLSEYKDVVTEFCNQPEISERNAKWHNTLSAALRAYISFLIKHQSNEAHSPVITDDINTSNYLDALISKDIYEGFGLFLRNKGYNENTVTHYLKSIRTLRETGLITKYKSLFESCNSIEDLRNAFKKFFAIHEVDQMNKDRHHDLSAMSKQFINYLQANIFSELALPSQSKEVPQHHSEDNIGPIPSQAEENPPEIDWETPYTGTNGKLTRIANPVLIDKLRPFLDTEYASPVRAYNEIEDFYGDRYSNMDMGDWMKLFKAIDWENPYVSSSPTPTSDTDRTRSKTEILRVEYPDGRIIQHPKAIDTFVEVIENNYPDLIHELNILHANVNLVTRELSEQYAPAQKEITDGWLVFTNINTRRKREDLLKISEELELGLKVDLVSIATGEIITPTEEPNSSNRQKIKVTFPNGKTIQPNKVLEALIEVVKYAGPERVRDLGITVCADNLVLKNPKPRYIKPCKPVGNGWLVNTCSDTPTKYEQIKYISDKLSLNLSVEITN
;
A
#
# COMPACT_ATOMS: atom_id res chain seq x y z
N MET A 1 -1.94 2.14 27.15
CA MET A 1 -1.10 3.18 26.50
C MET A 1 0.30 3.05 27.06
N ILE A 2 1.34 3.27 26.25
CA ILE A 2 2.73 3.35 26.75
C ILE A 2 2.83 4.51 27.74
N LYS A 3 3.44 4.27 28.90
CA LYS A 3 3.52 5.24 30.00
C LYS A 3 4.48 6.37 29.65
N LYS A 4 4.00 7.46 29.02
CA LYS A 4 4.81 8.65 28.70
C LYS A 4 5.31 9.33 29.98
N ILE A 5 6.57 9.08 30.33
CA ILE A 5 7.24 9.67 31.49
C ILE A 5 7.64 11.13 31.19
N SER A 6 7.54 12.01 32.19
CA SER A 6 7.92 13.42 32.05
C SER A 6 9.44 13.59 31.88
N ARG A 7 9.89 14.69 31.26
CA ARG A 7 11.34 14.97 31.12
C ARG A 7 12.09 15.01 32.46
N TYR A 8 11.43 15.51 33.50
CA TYR A 8 11.97 15.55 34.87
C TYR A 8 12.07 14.14 35.46
N SER A 9 11.00 13.36 35.34
CA SER A 9 10.96 11.98 35.82
C SER A 9 11.95 11.07 35.08
N LEU A 10 12.22 11.29 33.79
CA LEU A 10 13.28 10.59 33.05
C LEU A 10 14.69 10.94 33.59
N GLN A 11 14.93 12.20 33.98
CA GLN A 11 16.18 12.61 34.62
C GLN A 11 16.32 11.97 36.01
N GLN A 12 15.24 11.92 36.81
CA GLN A 12 15.25 11.28 38.13
C GLN A 12 15.52 9.76 38.04
N ILE A 13 14.85 9.05 37.13
CA ILE A 13 15.11 7.61 36.89
C ILE A 13 16.57 7.34 36.49
N PHE A 14 17.21 8.27 35.76
CA PHE A 14 18.63 8.19 35.43
C PHE A 14 19.54 8.46 36.64
N ILE A 15 19.23 9.48 37.46
CA ILE A 15 19.94 9.78 38.71
C ILE A 15 19.85 8.61 39.69
N GLU A 16 18.66 8.05 39.89
CA GLU A 16 18.39 6.91 40.77
C GLU A 16 19.24 5.66 40.41
N SER A 17 19.56 5.51 39.12
CA SER A 17 20.43 4.43 38.60
C SER A 17 21.93 4.73 38.62
N LEU A 18 22.34 5.92 39.07
CA LEU A 18 23.74 6.31 39.30
C LEU A 18 23.99 6.82 40.73
N LYS A 19 22.99 6.75 41.61
CA LYS A 19 23.03 7.30 42.99
C LYS A 19 24.14 6.71 43.87
N ASP A 20 24.52 5.46 43.59
CA ASP A 20 25.51 4.69 44.35
C ASP A 20 26.93 4.79 43.74
N CYS A 21 27.11 5.60 42.69
CA CYS A 21 28.38 5.83 42.02
C CYS A 21 29.02 7.16 42.48
N ASP A 22 30.03 7.10 43.36
CA ASP A 22 30.71 8.27 43.93
C ASP A 22 31.30 9.25 42.89
N SER A 23 31.54 8.78 41.66
CA SER A 23 32.09 9.59 40.56
C SER A 23 31.04 10.38 39.76
N PHE A 24 29.75 10.08 39.95
CA PHE A 24 28.64 10.69 39.23
C PHE A 24 28.22 12.04 39.84
N LYS A 25 28.15 13.10 39.03
CA LYS A 25 27.61 14.41 39.43
C LYS A 25 26.86 15.05 38.26
N ILE A 26 25.71 15.67 38.53
CA ILE A 26 25.10 16.62 37.59
C ILE A 26 25.80 17.97 37.74
N ILE A 27 26.13 18.59 36.61
CA ILE A 27 26.71 19.93 36.53
C ILE A 27 25.59 20.95 36.26
N ASP A 28 24.81 20.74 35.21
CA ASP A 28 23.73 21.65 34.78
C ASP A 28 22.65 20.94 33.93
N GLY A 29 21.60 21.69 33.58
CA GLY A 29 20.60 21.28 32.59
C GLY A 29 19.49 20.34 33.09
N LEU A 30 18.61 19.95 32.15
CA LEU A 30 17.40 19.15 32.42
C LEU A 30 17.16 18.09 31.33
N ASN A 31 17.16 18.49 30.06
CA ASN A 31 17.14 17.60 28.90
C ASN A 31 17.48 18.38 27.61
N PRO A 32 18.75 18.45 27.16
CA PRO A 32 19.89 17.72 27.69
C PRO A 32 20.27 18.19 29.11
N PHE A 33 21.02 17.35 29.81
CA PHE A 33 21.67 17.70 31.07
C PHE A 33 23.13 17.27 31.03
N HIS A 34 23.96 18.05 31.70
CA HIS A 34 25.41 17.92 31.71
C HIS A 34 25.85 17.16 32.96
N ILE A 35 26.66 16.13 32.79
CA ILE A 35 27.13 15.29 33.89
C ILE A 35 28.64 15.10 33.86
N MET A 36 29.23 14.92 35.04
CA MET A 36 30.52 14.29 35.24
C MET A 36 30.28 12.82 35.62
N LEU A 37 31.02 11.89 35.00
CA LEU A 37 31.07 10.48 35.39
C LEU A 37 32.50 9.97 35.19
N ASN A 38 33.08 9.33 36.21
CA ASN A 38 34.45 8.78 36.18
C ASN A 38 35.51 9.77 35.65
N GLY A 39 35.37 11.06 36.00
CA GLY A 39 36.28 12.14 35.58
C GLY A 39 36.09 12.63 34.14
N LYS A 40 35.02 12.22 33.46
CA LYS A 40 34.67 12.63 32.10
C LYS A 40 33.33 13.37 32.06
N GLU A 41 33.31 14.49 31.34
CA GLU A 41 32.08 15.24 31.04
C GLU A 41 31.28 14.61 29.90
N LEU A 42 29.95 14.57 30.04
CA LEU A 42 28.99 14.04 29.07
C LEU A 42 27.71 14.90 29.05
N TYR A 43 27.19 15.21 27.86
CA TYR A 43 25.82 15.71 27.69
C TYR A 43 24.86 14.53 27.44
N ILE A 44 23.89 14.33 28.32
CA ILE A 44 22.88 13.27 28.20
C ILE A 44 21.55 13.87 27.73
N TYR A 45 20.94 13.30 26.69
CA TYR A 45 19.56 13.58 26.29
C TYR A 45 18.71 12.31 26.34
N ILE A 46 17.63 12.32 27.15
CA ILE A 46 16.78 11.14 27.38
C ILE A 46 15.37 11.41 26.88
N LYS A 47 14.76 10.48 26.15
CA LYS A 47 13.35 10.58 25.74
C LYS A 47 12.67 9.23 25.79
N ASN A 48 11.35 9.23 26.06
CA ASN A 48 10.54 8.03 25.88
C ASN A 48 10.68 7.52 24.44
N LEU A 49 10.92 6.22 24.30
CA LEU A 49 10.69 5.51 23.05
C LEU A 49 9.19 5.51 22.71
N SER A 50 8.88 5.38 21.42
CA SER A 50 7.52 5.21 20.94
C SER A 50 7.48 4.48 19.60
N PRO A 51 6.36 3.83 19.24
CA PRO A 51 6.14 3.29 17.90
C PRO A 51 6.38 4.35 16.82
N ALA A 52 7.00 3.95 15.71
CA ALA A 52 7.18 4.81 14.54
C ALA A 52 5.89 4.97 13.70
N TYR A 53 4.82 4.22 14.05
CA TYR A 53 3.54 4.14 13.33
C TYR A 53 3.66 3.65 11.87
N PHE A 54 4.65 2.81 11.59
CA PHE A 54 4.76 2.06 10.33
C PHE A 54 3.90 0.79 10.36
N SER A 55 3.73 0.16 9.20
CA SER A 55 3.02 -1.12 9.03
C SER A 55 3.62 -2.27 9.87
N ASN A 56 4.93 -2.24 10.12
CA ASN A 56 5.57 -3.12 11.10
C ASN A 56 5.51 -2.47 12.51
N PRO A 57 4.73 -3.03 13.46
CA PRO A 57 4.57 -2.48 14.81
C PRO A 57 5.82 -2.61 15.69
N ASP A 58 6.79 -3.43 15.28
CA ASP A 58 8.07 -3.59 15.98
C ASP A 58 8.99 -2.36 15.83
N VAL A 59 8.78 -1.52 14.82
CA VAL A 59 9.65 -0.35 14.59
C VAL A 59 9.33 0.76 15.57
N TRP A 60 10.21 0.96 16.55
CA TRP A 60 10.13 2.01 17.56
C TRP A 60 11.19 3.09 17.30
N ARG A 61 11.04 4.28 17.89
CA ARG A 61 11.97 5.41 17.71
C ARG A 61 12.03 6.37 18.89
N VAL A 62 13.13 7.09 18.98
CA VAL A 62 13.24 8.42 19.61
C VAL A 62 13.19 9.49 18.51
N GLN A 63 12.62 10.65 18.84
CA GLN A 63 12.62 11.83 17.98
C GLN A 63 13.33 12.99 18.69
N LEU A 64 14.51 13.35 18.22
CA LEU A 64 15.36 14.41 18.75
C LEU A 64 14.93 15.75 18.10
N PRO A 65 14.28 16.68 18.82
CA PRO A 65 13.83 17.95 18.26
C PRO A 65 15.01 18.91 18.08
N LYS A 66 14.82 19.96 17.28
CA LYS A 66 15.73 21.11 17.24
C LYS A 66 15.71 21.86 18.58
N LYS A 67 16.88 22.33 19.05
CA LYS A 67 17.03 23.16 20.27
C LYS A 67 18.22 24.13 20.11
N ASP A 68 18.19 25.28 20.77
CA ASP A 68 19.23 26.31 20.61
C ASP A 68 20.57 25.87 21.23
N GLU A 69 20.52 25.25 22.42
CA GLU A 69 21.73 24.76 23.11
C GLU A 69 22.48 23.65 22.35
N PHE A 70 21.82 23.02 21.38
CA PHE A 70 22.38 21.92 20.60
C PHE A 70 23.47 22.37 19.63
N GLU A 71 23.51 23.62 19.16
CA GLU A 71 24.67 24.08 18.36
C GLU A 71 25.94 24.19 19.20
N THR A 72 25.84 24.70 20.43
CA THR A 72 26.97 24.76 21.37
C THR A 72 27.48 23.36 21.69
N ILE A 73 26.58 22.42 21.98
CA ILE A 73 26.93 21.03 22.28
C ILE A 73 27.54 20.32 21.05
N LYS A 74 26.97 20.53 19.86
CA LYS A 74 27.44 19.93 18.60
C LYS A 74 28.87 20.34 18.24
N ASN A 75 29.23 21.60 18.48
CA ASN A 75 30.55 22.15 18.14
C ASN A 75 31.58 22.08 19.30
N GLY A 76 31.14 21.89 20.55
CA GLY A 76 32.03 21.71 21.71
C GLY A 76 32.75 20.35 21.74
N PRO A 77 33.76 20.16 22.60
CA PRO A 77 34.54 18.92 22.68
C PRO A 77 33.82 17.78 23.43
N ILE A 78 32.89 18.10 24.35
CA ILE A 78 32.21 17.16 25.24
C ILE A 78 31.32 16.17 24.45
N ASP A 79 31.33 14.89 24.83
CA ASP A 79 30.53 13.87 24.15
C ASP A 79 29.03 14.04 24.40
N PHE A 80 28.21 13.74 23.38
CA PHE A 80 26.74 13.79 23.48
C PHE A 80 26.15 12.37 23.36
N VAL A 81 25.36 11.98 24.35
CA VAL A 81 24.73 10.66 24.46
C VAL A 81 23.22 10.80 24.32
N LEU A 82 22.65 10.09 23.33
CA LEU A 82 21.21 9.99 23.12
C LEU A 82 20.67 8.69 23.69
N LEU A 83 19.75 8.78 24.66
CA LEU A 83 19.06 7.65 25.26
C LEU A 83 17.57 7.64 24.94
N GLY A 84 17.07 6.47 24.54
CA GLY A 84 15.65 6.16 24.43
C GLY A 84 15.21 5.22 25.54
N TYR A 85 14.33 5.67 26.43
CA TYR A 85 13.83 4.85 27.55
C TYR A 85 12.50 4.19 27.21
N ASP A 86 12.39 2.89 27.49
CA ASP A 86 11.14 2.14 27.43
C ASP A 86 10.61 1.88 28.85
N ALA A 87 9.57 2.63 29.22
CA ALA A 87 8.93 2.56 30.52
C ALA A 87 8.10 1.28 30.76
N ASP A 88 7.77 0.54 29.70
CA ASP A 88 6.97 -0.68 29.80
C ASP A 88 7.86 -1.94 29.96
N ASN A 89 9.18 -1.83 29.69
CA ASN A 89 10.18 -2.91 29.80
C ASN A 89 11.38 -2.60 30.74
N ASP A 90 11.48 -1.38 31.30
CA ASP A 90 12.60 -0.85 32.11
C ASP A 90 14.00 -1.01 31.46
N VAL A 91 14.07 -0.65 30.18
CA VAL A 91 15.31 -0.68 29.39
C VAL A 91 15.63 0.68 28.78
N TYR A 92 16.92 0.98 28.67
CA TYR A 92 17.42 2.03 27.80
C TYR A 92 17.78 1.47 26.42
N THR A 93 17.77 2.36 25.44
CA THR A 93 18.39 2.19 24.13
C THR A 93 19.35 3.35 23.88
N ILE A 94 20.47 3.07 23.22
CA ILE A 94 21.52 4.05 22.92
C ILE A 94 21.99 3.87 21.47
N TRP A 95 22.38 4.99 20.85
CA TRP A 95 22.96 5.07 19.52
C TRP A 95 24.36 5.68 19.60
N HIS A 96 25.19 5.42 18.58
CA HIS A 96 26.59 5.86 18.51
C HIS A 96 26.76 7.37 18.86
N PRO A 97 27.45 7.75 19.95
CA PRO A 97 27.50 9.13 20.46
C PRO A 97 27.93 10.16 19.40
N LYS A 98 29.03 9.90 18.70
CA LYS A 98 29.54 10.75 17.60
C LYS A 98 28.48 11.00 16.52
N TRP A 99 27.78 9.96 16.07
CA TRP A 99 26.76 10.08 15.02
C TRP A 99 25.48 10.73 15.52
N ALA A 100 25.11 10.54 16.81
CA ALA A 100 24.01 11.26 17.43
C ALA A 100 24.31 12.77 17.51
N LYS A 101 25.51 13.13 17.97
CA LYS A 101 26.03 14.51 18.03
C LYS A 101 26.04 15.19 16.67
N GLN A 102 26.56 14.53 15.64
CA GLN A 102 26.60 15.05 14.26
C GLN A 102 25.22 15.32 13.64
N ARG A 103 24.16 14.71 14.18
CA ARG A 103 22.77 14.86 13.72
C ARG A 103 21.97 15.90 14.51
N LEU A 104 22.53 16.50 15.55
CA LEU A 104 21.91 17.61 16.29
C LEU A 104 21.48 18.73 15.33
N ASN A 105 20.25 19.22 15.47
CA ASN A 105 19.66 20.31 14.67
C ASN A 105 19.65 20.14 13.13
N ASN A 106 20.00 18.97 12.57
CA ASN A 106 19.97 18.74 11.11
C ASN A 106 18.55 18.70 10.50
N GLY A 107 17.52 18.99 11.30
CA GLY A 107 16.12 19.15 10.92
C GLY A 107 15.25 19.34 12.16
N GLU A 108 13.99 19.75 11.98
CA GLU A 108 13.08 20.10 13.09
C GLU A 108 12.81 18.92 14.06
N SER A 109 12.83 17.67 13.57
CA SER A 109 12.75 16.48 14.42
C SER A 109 13.45 15.27 13.80
N VAL A 110 14.64 14.95 14.30
CA VAL A 110 15.49 13.88 13.78
C VAL A 110 15.13 12.55 14.44
N SER A 111 14.75 11.55 13.63
CA SER A 111 14.39 10.21 14.14
C SER A 111 15.62 9.29 14.31
N PHE A 112 15.64 8.55 15.41
CA PHE A 112 16.58 7.47 15.72
C PHE A 112 15.77 6.21 16.04
N TYR A 113 16.03 5.12 15.31
CA TYR A 113 15.17 3.93 15.32
C TYR A 113 15.69 2.82 16.23
N SER A 114 14.78 2.00 16.74
CA SER A 114 15.02 0.81 17.55
C SER A 114 13.99 -0.28 17.19
N ARG A 115 13.93 -1.37 17.96
CA ARG A 115 12.91 -2.42 17.85
C ARG A 115 12.35 -2.80 19.23
N LEU A 116 11.05 -3.05 19.30
CA LEU A 116 10.39 -3.51 20.52
C LEU A 116 10.81 -4.95 20.88
N SER A 117 11.09 -5.78 19.87
CA SER A 117 11.69 -7.10 20.00
C SER A 117 13.02 -7.04 20.75
N LEU A 118 13.93 -6.16 20.31
CA LEU A 118 15.23 -5.92 20.96
C LEU A 118 15.09 -5.40 22.41
N GLN A 119 14.15 -4.48 22.65
CA GLN A 119 13.87 -3.94 23.99
C GLN A 119 13.38 -5.04 24.94
N LYS A 120 12.44 -5.88 24.49
CA LYS A 120 11.94 -7.06 25.21
C LYS A 120 12.99 -8.15 25.39
N GLU A 121 13.92 -8.31 24.45
CA GLU A 121 15.02 -9.27 24.57
C GLU A 121 16.01 -8.82 25.65
N ALA A 122 16.39 -7.54 25.67
CA ALA A 122 17.24 -6.98 26.72
C ALA A 122 16.60 -7.11 28.11
N ALA A 123 15.30 -6.81 28.23
CA ALA A 123 14.55 -6.95 29.48
C ALA A 123 14.36 -8.41 29.94
N SER A 124 14.05 -9.33 29.02
CA SER A 124 13.79 -10.74 29.38
C SER A 124 15.07 -11.53 29.65
N THR A 125 16.20 -11.12 29.09
CA THR A 125 17.52 -11.77 29.32
C THR A 125 18.40 -11.04 30.34
N GLN A 126 17.98 -9.87 30.82
CA GLN A 126 18.74 -8.98 31.71
C GLN A 126 20.18 -8.76 31.22
N ALA A 127 20.30 -8.45 29.92
CA ALA A 127 21.58 -8.38 29.22
C ALA A 127 21.60 -7.29 28.15
N ILE A 128 22.82 -6.84 27.80
CA ILE A 128 23.05 -5.87 26.73
C ILE A 128 22.86 -6.56 25.37
N LYS A 129 21.94 -6.04 24.55
CA LYS A 129 21.61 -6.54 23.20
C LYS A 129 21.93 -5.49 22.15
N ARG A 130 22.36 -5.92 20.97
CA ARG A 130 22.89 -5.06 19.89
C ARG A 130 22.19 -5.39 18.57
N LEU A 131 21.77 -4.39 17.82
CA LEU A 131 21.09 -4.56 16.53
C LEU A 131 21.62 -3.57 15.48
N SER A 132 22.08 -4.12 14.37
CA SER A 132 22.38 -3.37 13.15
C SER A 132 21.07 -3.00 12.43
N LEU A 133 20.90 -1.72 12.10
CA LEU A 133 19.75 -1.21 11.36
C LEU A 133 20.08 -1.10 9.86
N ASN A 134 19.05 -1.09 9.01
CA ASN A 134 19.18 -1.03 7.54
C ASN A 134 20.03 0.18 7.04
N ASN A 135 20.08 1.27 7.81
CA ASN A 135 20.87 2.46 7.53
C ASN A 135 22.34 2.37 8.03
N GLU A 136 22.84 1.18 8.39
CA GLU A 136 24.14 0.94 9.07
C GLU A 136 24.29 1.66 10.42
N GLY A 137 23.22 2.28 10.91
CA GLY A 137 23.12 2.72 12.28
C GLY A 137 23.04 1.53 13.22
N GLU A 138 23.77 1.58 14.32
CA GLU A 138 23.63 0.61 15.40
C GLU A 138 22.71 1.16 16.48
N VAL A 139 21.94 0.27 17.10
CA VAL A 139 21.26 0.53 18.37
C VAL A 139 21.59 -0.59 19.36
N ILE A 140 21.93 -0.20 20.59
CA ILE A 140 22.13 -1.10 21.72
C ILE A 140 20.96 -0.91 22.68
N ALA A 141 20.36 -2.00 23.17
CA ALA A 141 19.35 -2.01 24.23
C ALA A 141 19.92 -2.69 25.48
N PHE A 142 19.57 -2.21 26.67
CA PHE A 142 20.11 -2.71 27.93
C PHE A 142 19.18 -2.42 29.11
N PRO A 143 19.08 -3.32 30.12
CA PRO A 143 18.41 -3.03 31.38
C PRO A 143 18.98 -1.79 32.06
N ARG A 144 18.11 -1.07 32.77
CA ARG A 144 18.43 0.23 33.35
C ARG A 144 19.64 0.21 34.30
N GLU A 145 19.90 -0.88 35.03
CA GLU A 145 21.06 -1.00 35.92
C GLU A 145 22.43 -0.92 35.20
N HIS A 146 22.51 -1.29 33.91
CA HIS A 146 23.79 -1.29 33.19
C HIS A 146 24.23 0.09 32.71
N ILE A 147 23.52 1.17 33.06
CA ILE A 147 23.80 2.53 32.59
C ILE A 147 25.20 3.02 32.99
N GLU A 148 25.66 2.76 34.22
CA GLU A 148 27.00 3.15 34.68
C GLU A 148 28.09 2.44 33.87
N PHE A 149 27.96 1.12 33.73
CA PHE A 149 28.90 0.27 33.02
C PHE A 149 29.00 0.68 31.54
N LEU A 150 27.86 0.95 30.90
CA LEU A 150 27.82 1.29 29.47
C LEU A 150 28.33 2.73 29.22
N LEU A 151 27.98 3.71 30.06
CA LEU A 151 28.50 5.08 29.93
C LEU A 151 30.02 5.15 30.19
N SER A 152 30.52 4.36 31.15
CA SER A 152 31.96 4.28 31.44
C SER A 152 32.76 3.61 30.32
N ASN A 153 32.14 2.73 29.54
CA ASN A 153 32.78 1.94 28.48
C ASN A 153 32.35 2.33 27.06
N LEU A 154 31.84 3.55 26.84
CA LEU A 154 31.29 3.98 25.54
C LEU A 154 32.21 3.70 24.35
N LYS A 155 33.52 3.94 24.47
CA LYS A 155 34.50 3.66 23.38
C LYS A 155 34.71 2.16 23.12
N THR A 156 34.49 1.31 24.10
CA THR A 156 34.55 -0.16 23.96
C THR A 156 33.31 -0.67 23.23
N PHE A 157 32.14 -0.09 23.51
CA PHE A 157 30.88 -0.41 22.84
C PHE A 157 30.78 0.19 21.43
N PHE A 158 31.33 1.39 21.22
CA PHE A 158 31.29 2.18 20.00
C PHE A 158 32.72 2.53 19.54
N GLN A 159 33.29 1.65 18.71
CA GLN A 159 34.67 1.74 18.21
C GLN A 159 34.78 2.46 16.85
N ASP A 160 33.64 2.78 16.20
CA ASP A 160 33.59 3.32 14.85
C ASP A 160 33.69 4.86 14.86
N GLU A 161 34.92 5.35 14.96
CA GLU A 161 35.23 6.78 14.90
C GLU A 161 35.08 7.40 13.49
N SER A 162 34.34 6.78 12.55
CA SER A 162 33.98 7.41 11.28
C SER A 162 32.89 8.50 11.43
N ASP A 163 32.79 9.37 10.43
CA ASP A 163 31.70 10.37 10.34
C ASP A 163 30.41 9.74 9.77
N TYR A 164 29.25 10.17 10.27
CA TYR A 164 27.97 9.59 9.89
C TYR A 164 27.54 9.97 8.47
N VAL A 165 27.84 9.10 7.50
CA VAL A 165 27.36 9.22 6.11
C VAL A 165 26.04 8.47 5.95
N ALA A 166 24.93 9.11 6.31
CA ALA A 166 23.63 8.70 5.77
C ALA A 166 23.56 8.94 4.26
N ILE A 167 22.89 8.03 3.54
CA ILE A 167 22.38 8.27 2.19
C ILE A 167 21.50 9.54 2.24
N GLY A 168 21.84 10.56 1.46
CA GLY A 168 21.19 11.87 1.47
C GLY A 168 21.71 12.85 2.52
N SER A 169 22.89 12.61 3.10
CA SER A 169 23.52 13.54 4.06
C SER A 169 24.04 14.80 3.37
N LYS A 170 23.44 15.96 3.69
CA LYS A 170 23.82 17.29 3.17
C LYS A 170 25.25 17.77 3.53
N LYS A 171 26.08 16.95 4.18
CA LYS A 171 27.45 17.28 4.63
C LYS A 171 28.55 16.83 3.64
N ARG A 172 28.28 15.86 2.76
CA ARG A 172 29.14 15.44 1.64
C ARG A 172 28.28 15.20 0.40
N PRO A 173 27.75 16.26 -0.26
CA PRO A 173 26.97 16.08 -1.48
C PRO A 173 27.77 15.34 -2.55
N GLU A 174 29.06 15.63 -2.69
CA GLU A 174 29.98 15.02 -3.67
C GLU A 174 30.03 13.49 -3.54
N ALA A 175 30.33 12.97 -2.34
CA ALA A 175 30.32 11.54 -2.06
C ALA A 175 28.94 10.88 -2.30
N ASN A 176 27.85 11.58 -1.98
CA ASN A 176 26.49 11.07 -2.19
C ASN A 176 26.13 11.02 -3.69
N ASP A 177 26.49 12.04 -4.47
CA ASP A 177 26.20 12.11 -5.90
C ASP A 177 27.11 11.18 -6.71
N ALA A 178 28.38 11.01 -6.33
CA ALA A 178 29.25 9.97 -6.86
C ALA A 178 28.66 8.57 -6.62
N TYR A 179 28.26 8.26 -5.38
CA TYR A 179 27.64 6.98 -5.04
C TYR A 179 26.31 6.75 -5.78
N LYS A 180 25.46 7.78 -5.87
CA LYS A 180 24.20 7.74 -6.62
C LYS A 180 24.43 7.49 -8.11
N THR A 181 25.39 8.17 -8.73
CA THR A 181 25.75 7.98 -10.15
C THR A 181 26.28 6.57 -10.41
N PHE A 182 27.11 6.05 -9.51
CA PHE A 182 27.60 4.67 -9.59
C PHE A 182 26.47 3.63 -9.48
N CYS A 183 25.48 3.86 -8.61
CA CYS A 183 24.36 2.94 -8.38
C CYS A 183 23.18 3.08 -9.36
N ASP A 184 23.11 4.10 -10.22
CA ASP A 184 22.01 4.25 -11.17
C ASP A 184 22.07 3.17 -12.25
N LEU A 185 21.06 2.31 -12.29
CA LEU A 185 20.97 1.18 -13.23
C LEU A 185 20.87 1.64 -14.70
N LYS A 186 20.44 2.89 -14.98
CA LYS A 186 20.43 3.45 -16.34
C LYS A 186 21.82 3.49 -16.96
N ASN A 187 22.85 3.74 -16.14
CA ASN A 187 24.22 3.85 -16.59
C ASN A 187 24.79 2.50 -17.08
N ILE A 188 24.14 1.37 -16.78
CA ILE A 188 24.54 0.04 -17.26
C ILE A 188 24.28 -0.10 -18.77
N ASP A 189 23.21 0.48 -19.29
CA ASP A 189 22.86 0.37 -20.71
C ASP A 189 23.67 1.36 -21.58
N LEU A 190 24.02 2.51 -21.00
CA LEU A 190 25.03 3.42 -21.56
C LEU A 190 26.42 2.78 -21.55
N PHE A 191 26.80 2.09 -20.46
CA PHE A 191 28.04 1.33 -20.36
C PHE A 191 28.13 0.20 -21.39
N ALA A 192 27.03 -0.54 -21.60
CA ALA A 192 26.96 -1.58 -22.64
C ALA A 192 27.21 -1.00 -24.04
N SER A 193 26.62 0.17 -24.32
CA SER A 193 26.81 0.90 -25.57
C SER A 193 28.25 1.41 -25.73
N HIS A 194 28.87 1.92 -24.67
CA HIS A 194 30.28 2.31 -24.65
C HIS A 194 31.22 1.12 -24.90
N MET A 195 30.98 -0.02 -24.26
CA MET A 195 31.76 -1.24 -24.51
C MET A 195 31.61 -1.77 -25.94
N ALA A 196 30.43 -1.65 -26.55
CA ALA A 196 30.24 -2.03 -27.96
C ALA A 196 31.08 -1.13 -28.89
N ASN A 197 31.15 0.17 -28.63
CA ASN A 197 31.98 1.11 -29.38
C ASN A 197 33.49 0.89 -29.14
N ASP A 198 33.90 0.53 -27.92
CA ASP A 198 35.28 0.13 -27.58
C ASP A 198 35.62 -1.31 -28.11
N GLY A 199 34.72 -1.96 -28.87
CA GLY A 199 34.99 -3.21 -29.60
C GLY A 199 34.87 -4.51 -28.80
N TYR A 200 34.24 -4.49 -27.62
CA TYR A 200 34.07 -5.69 -26.79
C TYR A 200 33.05 -6.68 -27.37
N SER A 201 33.25 -7.98 -27.13
CA SER A 201 32.30 -9.00 -27.56
C SER A 201 30.96 -8.91 -26.82
N VAL A 202 29.86 -9.24 -27.49
CA VAL A 202 28.50 -9.26 -26.91
C VAL A 202 28.43 -10.11 -25.63
N VAL A 203 29.18 -11.22 -25.57
CA VAL A 203 29.28 -12.08 -24.38
C VAL A 203 30.00 -11.37 -23.23
N THR A 204 31.11 -10.67 -23.51
CA THR A 204 31.84 -9.89 -22.51
C THR A 204 30.99 -8.74 -21.97
N ILE A 205 30.30 -8.01 -22.85
CA ILE A 205 29.37 -6.93 -22.49
C ILE A 205 28.27 -7.46 -21.59
N SER A 206 27.62 -8.56 -21.99
CA SER A 206 26.53 -9.20 -21.22
C SER A 206 27.00 -9.64 -19.83
N ASN A 207 28.18 -10.28 -19.73
CA ASN A 207 28.75 -10.73 -18.47
C ASN A 207 29.13 -9.57 -17.55
N TYR A 208 29.70 -8.48 -18.09
CA TYR A 208 30.09 -7.31 -17.29
C TYR A 208 28.85 -6.54 -16.80
N CYS A 209 27.89 -6.29 -17.69
CA CYS A 209 26.63 -5.63 -17.33
C CYS A 209 25.83 -6.43 -16.31
N ARG A 210 25.82 -7.77 -16.44
CA ARG A 210 25.26 -8.67 -15.42
C ARG A 210 26.01 -8.56 -14.09
N ALA A 211 27.34 -8.66 -14.08
CA ALA A 211 28.14 -8.58 -12.85
C ALA A 211 27.85 -7.29 -12.05
N ILE A 212 27.76 -6.14 -12.72
CA ILE A 212 27.44 -4.85 -12.10
C ILE A 212 25.99 -4.81 -11.61
N ARG A 213 25.04 -5.24 -12.45
CA ARG A 213 23.61 -5.26 -12.14
C ARG A 213 23.28 -6.17 -10.97
N ASP A 214 23.89 -7.36 -10.90
CA ASP A 214 23.73 -8.33 -9.82
C ASP A 214 24.36 -7.76 -8.51
N LEU A 215 25.54 -7.14 -8.57
CA LEU A 215 26.16 -6.50 -7.39
C LEU A 215 25.33 -5.34 -6.79
N ILE A 216 24.63 -4.57 -7.63
CA ILE A 216 23.74 -3.48 -7.20
C ILE A 216 22.40 -4.05 -6.71
N LYS A 217 21.74 -4.94 -7.47
CA LYS A 217 20.41 -5.47 -7.14
C LYS A 217 20.39 -6.44 -5.97
N ASP A 218 21.39 -7.32 -5.85
CA ASP A 218 21.57 -8.21 -4.68
C ASP A 218 22.00 -7.43 -3.42
N GLY A 219 22.24 -6.12 -3.55
CA GLY A 219 22.52 -5.21 -2.45
C GLY A 219 23.96 -5.25 -1.92
N TYR A 220 24.91 -5.88 -2.62
CA TYR A 220 26.31 -5.93 -2.18
C TYR A 220 26.97 -4.55 -2.15
N ILE A 221 26.79 -3.74 -3.19
CA ILE A 221 27.26 -2.34 -3.18
C ILE A 221 26.64 -1.59 -1.98
N THR A 222 25.33 -1.79 -1.77
CA THR A 222 24.57 -1.17 -0.67
C THR A 222 24.98 -1.64 0.72
N ARG A 223 25.53 -2.85 0.87
CA ARG A 223 26.00 -3.45 2.14
C ARG A 223 27.42 -3.00 2.51
N TYR A 224 28.25 -2.76 1.51
CA TYR A 224 29.64 -2.30 1.68
C TYR A 224 29.80 -0.82 1.28
N ARG A 225 28.71 -0.05 1.29
CA ARG A 225 28.68 1.34 0.80
C ARG A 225 29.65 2.27 1.52
N LYS A 226 30.03 1.99 2.78
CA LYS A 226 31.09 2.73 3.49
C LYS A 226 32.40 2.81 2.70
N ILE A 227 32.75 1.74 1.97
CA ILE A 227 33.96 1.68 1.13
C ILE A 227 33.87 2.74 0.02
N PHE A 228 32.73 2.83 -0.67
CA PHE A 228 32.49 3.79 -1.77
C PHE A 228 32.15 5.21 -1.30
N LEU A 229 31.51 5.37 -0.13
CA LEU A 229 31.18 6.64 0.52
C LEU A 229 32.34 7.23 1.34
N SER A 230 33.48 6.52 1.40
CA SER A 230 34.74 7.08 1.91
C SER A 230 35.28 8.15 0.94
N CYS A 231 35.19 7.86 -0.37
CA CYS A 231 35.53 8.72 -1.50
C CYS A 231 34.53 9.87 -1.70
N ASP A 232 35.01 11.02 -2.19
CA ASP A 232 34.15 12.12 -2.67
C ASP A 232 33.93 12.06 -4.19
N ARG A 233 34.72 11.29 -4.95
CA ARG A 233 34.63 11.26 -6.43
C ARG A 233 34.76 9.86 -7.03
N LEU A 234 34.13 9.67 -8.20
CA LEU A 234 34.23 8.43 -8.98
C LEU A 234 35.66 8.07 -9.42
N SER A 235 36.58 9.04 -9.47
CA SER A 235 38.01 8.79 -9.72
C SER A 235 38.64 7.88 -8.67
N GLU A 236 38.31 8.10 -7.40
CA GLU A 236 38.85 7.38 -6.23
C GLU A 236 38.25 5.98 -6.09
N TYR A 237 37.11 5.70 -6.75
CA TYR A 237 36.45 4.39 -6.69
C TYR A 237 37.35 3.27 -7.23
N LYS A 238 38.33 3.60 -8.09
CA LYS A 238 39.30 2.63 -8.64
C LYS A 238 40.21 2.03 -7.58
N ASP A 239 40.51 2.78 -6.52
CA ASP A 239 41.43 2.36 -5.47
C ASP A 239 40.71 1.40 -4.51
N VAL A 240 39.52 1.80 -4.07
CA VAL A 240 38.69 1.07 -3.10
C VAL A 240 37.98 -0.17 -3.68
N VAL A 241 37.88 -0.33 -5.01
CA VAL A 241 37.44 -1.61 -5.63
C VAL A 241 38.25 -2.81 -5.13
N THR A 242 39.53 -2.61 -4.82
CA THR A 242 40.39 -3.68 -4.28
C THR A 242 39.94 -4.10 -2.88
N GLU A 243 39.60 -3.13 -2.03
CA GLU A 243 39.07 -3.35 -0.67
C GLU A 243 37.68 -4.00 -0.70
N PHE A 244 36.82 -3.56 -1.62
CA PHE A 244 35.50 -4.16 -1.86
C PHE A 244 35.60 -5.62 -2.33
N CYS A 245 36.48 -5.92 -3.29
CA CYS A 245 36.67 -7.29 -3.79
C CYS A 245 37.37 -8.23 -2.78
N ASN A 246 38.02 -7.69 -1.75
CA ASN A 246 38.64 -8.48 -0.68
C ASN A 246 37.65 -8.84 0.46
N GLN A 247 36.44 -8.27 0.48
CA GLN A 247 35.41 -8.65 1.46
C GLN A 247 35.03 -10.14 1.29
N PRO A 248 34.85 -10.94 2.36
CA PRO A 248 34.79 -12.41 2.25
C PRO A 248 33.78 -12.96 1.24
N GLU A 249 32.53 -12.48 1.28
CA GLU A 249 31.47 -12.91 0.35
C GLU A 249 31.77 -12.50 -1.11
N ILE A 250 32.41 -11.33 -1.29
CA ILE A 250 32.73 -10.77 -2.60
C ILE A 250 33.94 -11.50 -3.20
N SER A 251 34.95 -11.82 -2.39
CA SER A 251 36.16 -12.51 -2.85
C SER A 251 35.83 -13.92 -3.33
N GLU A 252 34.98 -14.65 -2.59
CA GLU A 252 34.49 -15.97 -3.00
C GLU A 252 33.64 -15.90 -4.29
N ARG A 253 32.71 -14.93 -4.39
CA ARG A 253 31.88 -14.76 -5.60
C ARG A 253 32.72 -14.30 -6.80
N ASN A 254 33.73 -13.46 -6.61
CA ASN A 254 34.65 -13.02 -7.66
C ASN A 254 35.54 -14.17 -8.16
N ALA A 255 36.04 -15.02 -7.26
CA ALA A 255 36.79 -16.22 -7.62
C ALA A 255 35.93 -17.21 -8.43
N LYS A 256 34.69 -17.47 -7.98
CA LYS A 256 33.69 -18.29 -8.70
C LYS A 256 33.34 -17.73 -10.10
N TRP A 257 33.49 -16.43 -10.30
CA TRP A 257 33.25 -15.73 -11.57
C TRP A 257 34.56 -15.41 -12.33
N HIS A 258 35.66 -16.11 -12.05
CA HIS A 258 36.96 -15.95 -12.73
C HIS A 258 37.48 -14.50 -12.78
N ASN A 259 37.32 -13.76 -11.67
CA ASN A 259 37.65 -12.34 -11.53
C ASN A 259 36.81 -11.36 -12.39
N THR A 260 35.69 -11.81 -12.98
CA THR A 260 34.82 -10.97 -13.81
C THR A 260 34.23 -9.78 -13.04
N LEU A 261 33.96 -9.91 -11.73
CA LEU A 261 33.37 -8.81 -10.95
C LEU A 261 34.37 -7.65 -10.81
N SER A 262 35.62 -7.94 -10.44
CA SER A 262 36.65 -6.90 -10.29
C SER A 262 37.04 -6.28 -11.64
N ALA A 263 37.02 -7.04 -12.73
CA ALA A 263 37.22 -6.50 -14.08
C ALA A 263 36.07 -5.59 -14.53
N ALA A 264 34.81 -6.04 -14.37
CA ALA A 264 33.62 -5.29 -14.75
C ALA A 264 33.49 -3.97 -13.96
N LEU A 265 33.76 -4.00 -12.64
CA LEU A 265 33.78 -2.80 -11.78
C LEU A 265 34.80 -1.75 -12.29
N ARG A 266 36.04 -2.17 -12.58
CA ARG A 266 37.10 -1.25 -13.06
C ARG A 266 36.79 -0.67 -14.45
N ALA A 267 36.15 -1.45 -15.33
CA ALA A 267 35.67 -0.98 -16.62
C ALA A 267 34.53 0.04 -16.47
N TYR A 268 33.52 -0.27 -15.65
CA TYR A 268 32.36 0.58 -15.39
C TYR A 268 32.72 1.92 -14.75
N ILE A 269 33.58 1.91 -13.72
CA ILE A 269 34.09 3.15 -13.10
C ILE A 269 34.87 3.98 -14.14
N SER A 270 35.67 3.33 -15.00
CA SER A 270 36.40 4.04 -16.07
C SER A 270 35.46 4.65 -17.12
N PHE A 271 34.33 3.99 -17.41
CA PHE A 271 33.27 4.55 -18.25
C PHE A 271 32.61 5.77 -17.59
N LEU A 272 32.16 5.68 -16.35
CA LEU A 272 31.47 6.78 -15.67
C LEU A 272 32.34 8.05 -15.56
N ILE A 273 33.64 7.89 -15.29
CA ILE A 273 34.61 9.00 -15.29
C ILE A 273 34.71 9.66 -16.68
N LYS A 274 34.78 8.87 -17.77
CA LYS A 274 34.74 9.41 -19.14
C LYS A 274 33.43 10.16 -19.41
N HIS A 275 32.29 9.61 -18.97
CA HIS A 275 30.96 10.19 -19.21
C HIS A 275 30.80 11.57 -18.57
N GLN A 276 31.09 11.69 -17.26
CA GLN A 276 31.07 12.97 -16.56
C GLN A 276 32.08 13.98 -17.13
N SER A 277 33.24 13.52 -17.60
CA SER A 277 34.24 14.40 -18.23
C SER A 277 33.76 14.99 -19.56
N ASN A 278 32.94 14.24 -20.31
CA ASN A 278 32.36 14.72 -21.57
C ASN A 278 31.17 15.66 -21.35
N GLU A 279 30.33 15.41 -20.33
CA GLU A 279 29.24 16.32 -19.93
C GLU A 279 29.79 17.70 -19.52
N ALA A 280 30.93 17.74 -18.83
CA ALA A 280 31.58 18.97 -18.36
C ALA A 280 32.19 19.86 -19.48
N HIS A 281 32.09 19.47 -20.76
CA HIS A 281 32.56 20.24 -21.91
C HIS A 281 31.47 20.56 -22.96
N SER A 282 30.21 20.26 -22.66
CA SER A 282 29.09 20.91 -23.36
C SER A 282 28.97 22.37 -22.93
N PRO A 283 28.71 23.33 -23.85
CA PRO A 283 28.37 24.70 -23.46
C PRO A 283 27.04 24.73 -22.71
N VAL A 284 26.78 25.83 -21.98
CA VAL A 284 25.46 26.06 -21.36
C VAL A 284 24.42 26.20 -22.45
N ILE A 285 23.68 25.13 -22.71
CA ILE A 285 22.44 25.17 -23.49
C ILE A 285 21.36 25.70 -22.55
N THR A 286 20.96 26.95 -22.77
CA THR A 286 19.60 27.38 -22.46
C THR A 286 18.66 26.64 -23.42
N ASP A 287 17.59 26.04 -22.91
CA ASP A 287 16.64 25.23 -23.70
C ASP A 287 15.74 26.08 -24.63
N ASP A 288 16.37 26.83 -25.55
CA ASP A 288 15.71 27.46 -26.70
C ASP A 288 15.49 26.41 -27.80
N ILE A 289 14.60 25.44 -27.54
CA ILE A 289 13.99 24.67 -28.64
C ILE A 289 13.07 25.63 -29.39
N ASN A 290 13.61 26.28 -30.41
CA ASN A 290 12.89 27.16 -31.32
C ASN A 290 11.84 26.33 -32.08
N THR A 291 10.65 26.19 -31.49
CA THR A 291 9.63 25.19 -31.83
C THR A 291 8.78 25.66 -33.01
N SER A 292 9.45 25.96 -34.14
CA SER A 292 8.83 26.41 -35.39
C SER A 292 8.87 25.35 -36.50
N ASN A 293 9.50 24.19 -36.29
CA ASN A 293 9.56 23.11 -37.28
C ASN A 293 9.29 21.72 -36.66
N TYR A 294 8.11 21.18 -36.90
CA TYR A 294 7.72 19.83 -36.41
C TYR A 294 8.54 18.70 -37.06
N LEU A 295 9.13 18.91 -38.25
CA LEU A 295 10.00 17.91 -38.87
C LEU A 295 11.32 17.76 -38.11
N ASP A 296 11.89 18.85 -37.58
CA ASP A 296 13.10 18.80 -36.77
C ASP A 296 12.82 18.11 -35.42
N ALA A 297 11.63 18.31 -34.84
CA ALA A 297 11.20 17.55 -33.66
C ALA A 297 11.08 16.04 -33.93
N LEU A 298 10.64 15.62 -35.12
CA LEU A 298 10.60 14.21 -35.53
C LEU A 298 11.98 13.60 -35.80
N ILE A 299 12.99 14.43 -36.09
CA ILE A 299 14.34 14.01 -36.50
C ILE A 299 15.41 14.29 -35.41
N SER A 300 15.11 15.06 -34.35
CA SER A 300 16.01 15.24 -33.18
C SER A 300 16.25 13.92 -32.44
N LYS A 301 17.43 13.75 -31.81
CA LYS A 301 17.71 12.61 -30.91
C LYS A 301 17.26 12.87 -29.47
N ASP A 302 17.06 14.12 -29.13
CA ASP A 302 17.10 14.63 -27.77
C ASP A 302 15.69 14.64 -27.16
N ILE A 303 14.67 14.68 -28.03
CA ILE A 303 13.25 14.48 -27.71
C ILE A 303 12.93 13.15 -27.00
N TYR A 304 13.78 12.12 -27.08
CA TYR A 304 13.44 10.78 -26.57
C TYR A 304 13.37 10.73 -25.04
N GLU A 305 14.18 11.51 -24.32
CA GLU A 305 14.12 11.53 -22.85
C GLU A 305 12.89 12.30 -22.36
N GLY A 306 12.62 13.47 -22.94
CA GLY A 306 11.43 14.27 -22.63
C GLY A 306 10.12 13.53 -22.97
N PHE A 307 10.04 12.89 -24.15
CA PHE A 307 8.88 12.08 -24.52
C PHE A 307 8.73 10.85 -23.60
N GLY A 308 9.83 10.18 -23.25
CA GLY A 308 9.84 9.08 -22.29
C GLY A 308 9.42 9.49 -20.88
N LEU A 309 9.74 10.71 -20.44
CA LEU A 309 9.30 11.27 -19.17
C LEU A 309 7.82 11.65 -19.19
N PHE A 310 7.34 12.25 -20.29
CA PHE A 310 5.92 12.55 -20.51
C PHE A 310 5.04 11.30 -20.43
N LEU A 311 5.44 10.21 -21.07
CA LEU A 311 4.71 8.93 -21.02
C LEU A 311 4.63 8.36 -19.59
N ARG A 312 5.74 8.42 -18.82
CA ARG A 312 5.76 8.02 -17.40
C ARG A 312 4.84 8.90 -16.55
N ASN A 313 4.87 10.21 -16.75
CA ASN A 313 4.02 11.16 -16.03
C ASN A 313 2.52 10.98 -16.35
N LYS A 314 2.19 10.45 -17.55
CA LYS A 314 0.83 10.04 -17.94
C LYS A 314 0.41 8.67 -17.35
N GLY A 315 1.31 7.96 -16.66
CA GLY A 315 1.02 6.71 -15.96
C GLY A 315 1.31 5.44 -16.76
N TYR A 316 1.92 5.51 -17.94
CA TYR A 316 2.32 4.33 -18.69
C TYR A 316 3.44 3.55 -17.97
N ASN A 317 3.38 2.22 -18.02
CA ASN A 317 4.41 1.35 -17.45
C ASN A 317 5.70 1.37 -18.31
N GLU A 318 6.82 0.95 -17.72
CA GLU A 318 8.14 0.98 -18.38
C GLU A 318 8.23 0.13 -19.66
N ASN A 319 7.44 -0.95 -19.81
CA ASN A 319 7.39 -1.72 -21.05
C ASN A 319 6.74 -0.88 -22.17
N THR A 320 5.57 -0.29 -21.93
CA THR A 320 4.88 0.60 -22.89
C THR A 320 5.71 1.84 -23.24
N VAL A 321 6.37 2.45 -22.24
CA VAL A 321 7.30 3.57 -22.46
C VAL A 321 8.47 3.14 -23.35
N THR A 322 9.11 2.01 -23.04
CA THR A 322 10.20 1.45 -23.84
C THR A 322 9.73 1.08 -25.26
N HIS A 323 8.49 0.62 -25.42
CA HIS A 323 7.90 0.20 -26.68
C HIS A 323 7.64 1.39 -27.61
N TYR A 324 7.00 2.46 -27.12
CA TYR A 324 6.83 3.69 -27.90
C TYR A 324 8.18 4.37 -28.22
N LEU A 325 9.15 4.32 -27.31
CA LEU A 325 10.52 4.82 -27.57
C LEU A 325 11.28 3.98 -28.61
N LYS A 326 11.06 2.67 -28.68
CA LYS A 326 11.57 1.82 -29.78
C LYS A 326 10.87 2.18 -31.10
N SER A 327 9.56 2.34 -31.08
CA SER A 327 8.76 2.58 -32.29
C SER A 327 9.03 3.95 -32.94
N ILE A 328 9.28 5.02 -32.16
CA ILE A 328 9.74 6.31 -32.73
C ILE A 328 11.17 6.23 -33.29
N ARG A 329 12.05 5.40 -32.69
CA ARG A 329 13.39 5.13 -33.23
C ARG A 329 13.33 4.34 -34.54
N THR A 330 12.56 3.25 -34.59
CA THR A 330 12.37 2.47 -35.83
C THR A 330 11.78 3.33 -36.96
N LEU A 331 10.81 4.21 -36.67
CA LEU A 331 10.20 5.10 -37.68
C LEU A 331 11.19 6.10 -38.31
N ARG A 332 12.27 6.43 -37.57
CA ARG A 332 13.37 7.27 -38.02
C ARG A 332 14.48 6.46 -38.70
N GLU A 333 14.86 5.32 -38.12
CA GLU A 333 15.95 4.44 -38.60
C GLU A 333 15.61 3.80 -39.96
N THR A 334 14.33 3.56 -40.24
CA THR A 334 13.82 3.16 -41.57
C THR A 334 13.90 4.29 -42.62
N GLY A 335 14.19 5.53 -42.22
CA GLY A 335 14.32 6.69 -43.11
C GLY A 335 12.99 7.16 -43.74
N LEU A 336 11.84 6.59 -43.37
CA LEU A 336 10.57 6.84 -44.03
C LEU A 336 10.03 8.27 -43.80
N ILE A 337 10.27 8.85 -42.61
CA ILE A 337 9.98 10.27 -42.35
C ILE A 337 10.82 11.17 -43.27
N THR A 338 12.09 10.82 -43.54
CA THR A 338 12.95 11.54 -44.48
C THR A 338 12.50 11.36 -45.93
N LYS A 339 12.06 10.16 -46.31
CA LYS A 339 11.53 9.82 -47.65
C LYS A 339 10.25 10.60 -47.97
N TYR A 340 9.37 10.78 -46.99
CA TYR A 340 8.09 11.49 -47.12
C TYR A 340 8.08 12.85 -46.42
N LYS A 341 9.25 13.48 -46.25
CA LYS A 341 9.43 14.73 -45.50
C LYS A 341 8.51 15.87 -45.96
N SER A 342 8.17 15.92 -47.25
CA SER A 342 7.27 16.93 -47.83
C SER A 342 5.84 16.92 -47.26
N LEU A 343 5.40 15.83 -46.61
CA LEU A 343 4.16 15.82 -45.82
C LEU A 343 4.26 16.65 -44.53
N PHE A 344 5.47 16.78 -43.98
CA PHE A 344 5.76 17.41 -42.69
C PHE A 344 6.39 18.80 -42.83
N GLU A 345 7.12 19.07 -43.93
CA GLU A 345 7.74 20.37 -44.27
C GLU A 345 6.75 21.55 -44.39
N SER A 346 5.43 21.27 -44.42
CA SER A 346 4.36 22.27 -44.48
C SER A 346 3.49 22.33 -43.21
N CYS A 347 3.82 21.58 -42.17
CA CYS A 347 3.08 21.60 -40.89
C CYS A 347 3.42 22.86 -40.10
N ASN A 348 2.41 23.73 -39.88
CA ASN A 348 2.57 24.95 -39.07
C ASN A 348 1.79 24.86 -37.73
N SER A 349 0.98 23.81 -37.55
CA SER A 349 0.22 23.54 -36.34
C SER A 349 0.21 22.05 -35.97
N ILE A 350 -0.16 21.77 -34.72
CA ILE A 350 -0.45 20.41 -34.21
C ILE A 350 -1.52 19.70 -35.06
N GLU A 351 -2.47 20.43 -35.64
CA GLU A 351 -3.53 19.85 -36.46
C GLU A 351 -3.04 19.53 -37.89
N ASP A 352 -2.15 20.35 -38.45
CA ASP A 352 -1.44 19.99 -39.69
C ASP A 352 -0.63 18.71 -39.47
N LEU A 353 0.08 18.60 -38.34
CA LEU A 353 0.88 17.42 -37.99
C LEU A 353 0.02 16.15 -37.86
N ARG A 354 -1.17 16.22 -37.24
CA ARG A 354 -2.15 15.11 -37.24
C ARG A 354 -2.55 14.71 -38.65
N ASN A 355 -2.84 15.69 -39.51
CA ASN A 355 -3.28 15.44 -40.88
C ASN A 355 -2.12 14.95 -41.80
N ALA A 356 -0.88 15.36 -41.52
CA ALA A 356 0.32 14.81 -42.15
C ALA A 356 0.54 13.35 -41.77
N PHE A 357 0.47 13.01 -40.48
CA PHE A 357 0.52 11.62 -40.02
C PHE A 357 -0.61 10.76 -40.61
N LYS A 358 -1.83 11.28 -40.70
CA LYS A 358 -2.97 10.59 -41.34
C LYS A 358 -2.74 10.30 -42.82
N LYS A 359 -2.08 11.21 -43.56
CA LYS A 359 -1.66 10.99 -44.96
C LYS A 359 -0.49 10.00 -45.04
N PHE A 360 0.47 10.10 -44.13
CA PHE A 360 1.66 9.26 -44.07
C PHE A 360 1.31 7.77 -43.82
N PHE A 361 0.43 7.48 -42.86
CA PHE A 361 -0.06 6.11 -42.61
C PHE A 361 -1.03 5.58 -43.67
N ALA A 362 -1.44 6.39 -44.65
CA ALA A 362 -2.22 5.94 -45.81
C ALA A 362 -1.34 5.51 -47.01
N ILE A 363 -0.01 5.62 -46.89
CA ILE A 363 0.95 5.18 -47.91
C ILE A 363 1.15 3.66 -47.76
N HIS A 364 0.94 2.89 -48.82
CA HIS A 364 0.95 1.41 -48.79
C HIS A 364 2.16 0.78 -48.07
N GLU A 365 3.39 1.27 -48.28
CA GLU A 365 4.57 0.73 -47.59
C GLU A 365 4.64 1.10 -46.10
N VAL A 366 4.08 2.24 -45.71
CA VAL A 366 4.00 2.70 -44.32
C VAL A 366 2.85 2.00 -43.60
N ASP A 367 1.70 1.84 -44.26
CA ASP A 367 0.53 1.08 -43.80
C ASP A 367 0.90 -0.40 -43.56
N GLN A 368 1.58 -1.03 -44.52
CA GLN A 368 2.06 -2.41 -44.37
C GLN A 368 3.04 -2.53 -43.20
N MET A 369 4.08 -1.70 -43.12
CA MET A 369 5.01 -1.71 -41.98
C MET A 369 4.32 -1.41 -40.63
N ASN A 370 3.27 -0.57 -40.62
CA ASN A 370 2.47 -0.29 -39.43
C ASN A 370 1.65 -1.52 -39.02
N LYS A 371 1.07 -2.27 -39.97
CA LYS A 371 0.36 -3.55 -39.73
C LYS A 371 1.32 -4.66 -39.28
N ASP A 372 2.47 -4.79 -39.94
CA ASP A 372 3.56 -5.72 -39.58
C ASP A 372 4.13 -5.44 -38.18
N ARG A 373 3.88 -4.24 -37.64
CA ARG A 373 4.18 -3.82 -36.27
C ARG A 373 2.92 -3.44 -35.49
N HIS A 374 1.83 -4.17 -35.69
CA HIS A 374 0.62 -4.14 -34.85
C HIS A 374 0.06 -2.74 -34.52
N HIS A 375 0.13 -1.82 -35.48
CA HIS A 375 -0.27 -0.40 -35.38
C HIS A 375 0.51 0.48 -34.38
N ASP A 376 1.62 -0.04 -33.84
CA ASP A 376 2.54 0.63 -32.90
C ASP A 376 2.93 2.05 -33.33
N LEU A 377 3.22 2.23 -34.63
CA LEU A 377 3.78 3.47 -35.15
C LEU A 377 2.71 4.57 -35.14
N SER A 378 1.47 4.21 -35.48
CA SER A 378 0.31 5.10 -35.33
C SER A 378 -0.08 5.34 -33.87
N ALA A 379 -0.02 4.33 -32.99
CA ALA A 379 -0.29 4.51 -31.56
C ALA A 379 0.73 5.47 -30.91
N MET A 380 2.02 5.24 -31.18
CA MET A 380 3.13 6.11 -30.77
C MET A 380 2.95 7.54 -31.30
N SER A 381 2.62 7.72 -32.58
CA SER A 381 2.49 9.08 -33.15
C SER A 381 1.38 9.89 -32.48
N LYS A 382 0.26 9.27 -32.08
CA LYS A 382 -0.80 9.94 -31.29
C LYS A 382 -0.21 10.52 -30.00
N GLN A 383 0.57 9.74 -29.25
CA GLN A 383 1.17 10.19 -27.99
C GLN A 383 2.31 11.20 -28.19
N PHE A 384 3.09 11.09 -29.28
CA PHE A 384 4.12 12.07 -29.60
C PHE A 384 3.53 13.44 -29.95
N ILE A 385 2.40 13.48 -30.66
CA ILE A 385 1.65 14.72 -30.90
C ILE A 385 1.13 15.31 -29.57
N ASN A 386 0.63 14.46 -28.66
CA ASN A 386 0.19 14.91 -27.34
C ASN A 386 1.33 15.50 -26.50
N TYR A 387 2.54 14.93 -26.59
CA TYR A 387 3.75 15.45 -25.95
C TYR A 387 4.14 16.83 -26.48
N LEU A 388 4.17 17.00 -27.80
CA LEU A 388 4.44 18.30 -28.42
C LEU A 388 3.37 19.34 -28.05
N GLN A 389 2.09 18.95 -28.06
CA GLN A 389 1.01 19.84 -27.62
C GLN A 389 1.14 20.23 -26.14
N ALA A 390 1.55 19.32 -25.25
CA ALA A 390 1.74 19.63 -23.83
C ALA A 390 2.89 20.62 -23.59
N ASN A 391 4.01 20.49 -24.31
CA ASN A 391 5.14 21.40 -24.18
C ASN A 391 4.84 22.82 -24.69
N ILE A 392 4.03 22.94 -25.77
CA ILE A 392 3.61 24.24 -26.33
C ILE A 392 2.70 25.02 -25.37
N PHE A 393 2.00 24.35 -24.45
CA PHE A 393 1.07 24.96 -23.49
C PHE A 393 1.64 25.11 -22.07
N SER A 394 2.97 25.14 -21.91
CA SER A 394 3.60 25.35 -20.59
C SER A 394 3.52 26.82 -20.11
N GLU A 395 3.22 27.77 -21.00
CA GLU A 395 2.82 29.13 -20.62
C GLU A 395 1.28 29.24 -20.57
N LEU A 396 0.77 29.96 -19.54
CA LEU A 396 -0.63 30.36 -19.29
C LEU A 396 -1.55 29.43 -18.45
N ALA A 397 -1.37 29.53 -17.12
CA ALA A 397 -2.41 29.88 -16.13
C ALA A 397 -3.37 28.84 -15.47
N LEU A 398 -3.82 29.26 -14.27
CA LEU A 398 -4.85 28.78 -13.33
C LEU A 398 -5.56 30.05 -12.77
N PRO A 399 -6.65 30.03 -11.93
CA PRO A 399 -7.62 28.98 -11.52
C PRO A 399 -9.13 29.46 -11.56
N SER A 400 -10.12 28.66 -11.06
CA SER A 400 -11.16 29.05 -10.03
C SER A 400 -12.61 28.46 -10.14
N GLN A 401 -13.12 27.81 -9.06
CA GLN A 401 -14.46 27.91 -8.36
C GLN A 401 -15.83 27.74 -9.11
N SER A 402 -17.02 27.46 -8.49
CA SER A 402 -17.49 26.79 -7.23
C SER A 402 -19.06 26.74 -7.10
N LYS A 403 -19.63 25.97 -6.13
CA LYS A 403 -21.03 26.03 -5.54
C LYS A 403 -22.22 25.50 -6.41
N GLU A 404 -23.44 25.16 -5.93
CA GLU A 404 -24.16 25.23 -4.61
C GLU A 404 -25.25 24.09 -4.41
N VAL A 405 -26.19 24.18 -3.42
CA VAL A 405 -27.21 23.15 -3.01
C VAL A 405 -28.57 23.80 -2.59
N PRO A 406 -29.76 23.12 -2.58
CA PRO A 406 -30.55 22.94 -1.31
C PRO A 406 -31.65 21.81 -1.18
N GLN A 407 -31.75 21.17 0.01
CA GLN A 407 -32.93 20.84 0.91
C GLN A 407 -34.23 20.11 0.37
N HIS A 408 -35.28 19.63 1.13
CA HIS A 408 -35.80 19.82 2.52
C HIS A 408 -36.81 18.71 3.02
N HIS A 409 -36.98 18.51 4.36
CA HIS A 409 -38.18 17.98 5.14
C HIS A 409 -38.72 16.52 4.96
N SER A 410 -39.48 15.86 5.88
CA SER A 410 -39.85 16.05 7.33
C SER A 410 -40.55 14.81 7.98
N GLU A 411 -40.31 14.50 9.29
CA GLU A 411 -41.20 14.14 10.46
C GLU A 411 -42.52 13.28 10.25
N ASP A 412 -43.14 12.43 11.13
CA ASP A 412 -43.06 11.86 12.53
C ASP A 412 -44.18 10.72 12.68
N ASN A 413 -44.52 9.91 13.72
CA ASN A 413 -43.97 9.34 15.01
C ASN A 413 -45.08 8.50 15.81
N ILE A 414 -44.76 7.85 16.96
CA ILE A 414 -45.63 7.26 18.06
C ILE A 414 -46.18 5.78 17.94
N GLY A 415 -46.32 5.05 19.09
CA GLY A 415 -46.90 3.67 19.28
C GLY A 415 -48.18 3.64 20.17
N PRO A 416 -48.47 2.66 21.11
CA PRO A 416 -47.84 1.36 21.47
C PRO A 416 -48.78 0.15 21.90
N ILE A 417 -48.22 -1.07 22.10
CA ILE A 417 -48.44 -2.13 23.17
C ILE A 417 -49.91 -2.52 23.62
N PRO A 418 -50.34 -3.83 23.61
CA PRO A 418 -50.12 -4.79 24.73
C PRO A 418 -50.04 -6.32 24.38
N SER A 419 -50.09 -7.20 25.41
CA SER A 419 -49.59 -8.60 25.46
C SER A 419 -50.53 -9.64 26.11
N GLN A 420 -50.36 -10.96 25.86
CA GLN A 420 -50.58 -12.04 26.86
C GLN A 420 -49.96 -13.42 26.47
N ALA A 421 -50.08 -14.43 27.35
CA ALA A 421 -49.48 -15.79 27.29
C ALA A 421 -50.44 -16.86 26.67
N GLU A 422 -50.29 -18.20 26.70
CA GLU A 422 -49.58 -19.14 27.61
C GLU A 422 -49.45 -20.59 27.02
N GLU A 423 -48.88 -21.52 27.79
CA GLU A 423 -48.85 -23.01 27.67
C GLU A 423 -47.95 -23.73 26.62
N ASN A 424 -47.48 -24.93 26.99
CA ASN A 424 -46.53 -25.78 26.24
C ASN A 424 -47.09 -27.21 25.99
N PRO A 425 -47.09 -27.72 24.74
CA PRO A 425 -47.29 -29.15 24.41
C PRO A 425 -46.05 -30.02 24.73
N PRO A 426 -46.12 -31.37 24.61
CA PRO A 426 -45.02 -32.27 25.01
C PRO A 426 -43.77 -32.17 24.14
N GLU A 427 -42.63 -32.58 24.72
CA GLU A 427 -41.27 -32.44 24.19
C GLU A 427 -40.97 -33.35 22.97
N ILE A 428 -41.56 -33.02 21.84
CA ILE A 428 -41.15 -33.53 20.52
C ILE A 428 -39.89 -32.77 20.11
N ASP A 429 -38.76 -33.47 19.94
CA ASP A 429 -37.54 -32.84 19.42
C ASP A 429 -37.55 -32.71 17.89
N TRP A 430 -38.21 -31.64 17.43
CA TRP A 430 -38.35 -31.30 16.01
C TRP A 430 -37.02 -31.16 15.25
N GLU A 431 -35.91 -30.89 15.93
CA GLU A 431 -34.63 -30.55 15.31
C GLU A 431 -33.70 -31.75 15.05
N THR A 432 -33.96 -32.92 15.65
CA THR A 432 -33.16 -34.14 15.42
C THR A 432 -33.11 -34.53 13.93
N PRO A 433 -34.22 -34.58 13.16
CA PRO A 433 -34.20 -34.89 11.72
C PRO A 433 -33.42 -33.88 10.85
N TYR A 434 -33.14 -32.68 11.37
CA TYR A 434 -32.50 -31.57 10.66
C TYR A 434 -31.10 -31.26 11.19
N THR A 435 -30.57 -32.03 12.14
CA THR A 435 -29.20 -31.91 12.63
C THR A 435 -28.26 -32.76 11.77
N GLY A 436 -27.34 -32.11 11.05
CA GLY A 436 -26.38 -32.78 10.17
C GLY A 436 -25.29 -33.55 10.93
N THR A 437 -24.57 -34.42 10.21
CA THR A 437 -23.47 -35.26 10.76
C THR A 437 -22.29 -34.47 11.33
N ASN A 438 -22.23 -33.16 11.07
CA ASN A 438 -21.27 -32.21 11.64
C ASN A 438 -21.79 -31.51 12.93
N GLY A 439 -22.94 -31.92 13.47
CA GLY A 439 -23.56 -31.32 14.64
C GLY A 439 -24.17 -29.93 14.40
N LYS A 440 -24.38 -29.52 13.15
CA LYS A 440 -25.03 -28.24 12.79
C LYS A 440 -26.49 -28.44 12.40
N LEU A 441 -27.32 -27.46 12.76
CA LEU A 441 -28.73 -27.43 12.36
C LEU A 441 -28.88 -26.94 10.91
N THR A 442 -29.69 -27.64 10.12
CA THR A 442 -29.90 -27.35 8.68
C THR A 442 -31.24 -26.69 8.36
N ARG A 443 -32.22 -26.80 9.26
CA ARG A 443 -33.53 -26.12 9.25
C ARG A 443 -33.98 -25.95 10.70
N ILE A 444 -34.63 -24.82 11.03
CA ILE A 444 -35.39 -24.69 12.29
C ILE A 444 -36.77 -25.32 12.04
N ALA A 445 -37.17 -26.27 12.88
CA ALA A 445 -38.36 -27.08 12.69
C ALA A 445 -39.41 -26.93 13.81
N ASN A 446 -39.01 -26.49 15.00
CA ASN A 446 -39.86 -26.37 16.17
C ASN A 446 -40.85 -25.20 16.02
N PRO A 447 -42.19 -25.45 16.05
CA PRO A 447 -43.19 -24.41 15.82
C PRO A 447 -43.15 -23.31 16.89
N VAL A 448 -42.92 -23.66 18.17
CA VAL A 448 -42.89 -22.69 19.28
C VAL A 448 -41.76 -21.67 19.12
N LEU A 449 -40.62 -22.11 18.55
CA LEU A 449 -39.51 -21.21 18.25
C LEU A 449 -39.77 -20.37 16.99
N ILE A 450 -40.37 -20.97 15.95
CA ILE A 450 -40.79 -20.26 14.74
C ILE A 450 -41.71 -19.08 15.09
N ASP A 451 -42.69 -19.30 15.98
CA ASP A 451 -43.64 -18.27 16.41
C ASP A 451 -42.97 -17.16 17.23
N LYS A 452 -42.01 -17.48 18.10
CA LYS A 452 -41.17 -16.49 18.80
C LYS A 452 -40.29 -15.67 17.86
N LEU A 453 -39.79 -16.27 16.78
CA LEU A 453 -38.94 -15.60 15.80
C LEU A 453 -39.72 -14.68 14.87
N ARG A 454 -41.01 -14.98 14.59
CA ARG A 454 -41.84 -14.28 13.60
C ARG A 454 -41.91 -12.76 13.83
N PRO A 455 -42.20 -12.22 15.03
CA PRO A 455 -42.24 -10.77 15.28
C PRO A 455 -40.91 -10.03 15.05
N PHE A 456 -39.79 -10.75 14.96
CA PHE A 456 -38.46 -10.19 14.75
C PHE A 456 -37.92 -10.39 13.33
N LEU A 457 -38.53 -11.25 12.52
CA LEU A 457 -38.03 -11.62 11.18
C LEU A 457 -39.05 -11.43 10.05
N ASP A 458 -40.35 -11.49 10.35
CA ASP A 458 -41.46 -11.32 9.41
C ASP A 458 -42.04 -9.90 9.51
N THR A 459 -41.18 -8.89 9.36
CA THR A 459 -41.54 -7.46 9.46
C THR A 459 -40.71 -6.62 8.49
N GLU A 460 -41.21 -5.42 8.14
CA GLU A 460 -40.54 -4.45 7.26
C GLU A 460 -39.10 -4.13 7.70
N TYR A 461 -38.88 -4.09 9.03
CA TYR A 461 -37.58 -3.83 9.66
C TYR A 461 -37.11 -5.04 10.49
N ALA A 462 -36.99 -6.19 9.82
CA ALA A 462 -36.47 -7.42 10.41
C ALA A 462 -35.20 -7.17 11.27
N SER A 463 -35.21 -7.66 12.50
CA SER A 463 -34.20 -7.46 13.54
C SER A 463 -33.55 -8.78 13.94
N PRO A 464 -32.58 -9.30 13.15
CA PRO A 464 -31.87 -10.54 13.47
C PRO A 464 -31.29 -10.57 14.88
N VAL A 465 -30.84 -9.42 15.41
CA VAL A 465 -30.25 -9.33 16.77
C VAL A 465 -31.25 -9.74 17.86
N ARG A 466 -32.55 -9.51 17.69
CA ARG A 466 -33.57 -10.00 18.63
C ARG A 466 -33.87 -11.49 18.42
N ALA A 467 -34.00 -11.90 17.16
CA ALA A 467 -34.13 -13.31 16.80
C ALA A 467 -32.97 -14.18 17.34
N TYR A 468 -31.73 -13.66 17.36
CA TYR A 468 -30.57 -14.33 17.96
C TYR A 468 -30.69 -14.56 19.48
N ASN A 469 -31.42 -13.72 20.20
CA ASN A 469 -31.64 -13.91 21.63
C ASN A 469 -32.64 -15.05 21.85
N GLU A 470 -33.76 -15.07 21.12
CA GLU A 470 -34.73 -16.19 21.19
C GLU A 470 -34.08 -17.54 20.83
N ILE A 471 -33.14 -17.58 19.87
CA ILE A 471 -32.33 -18.77 19.56
C ILE A 471 -31.46 -19.20 20.76
N GLU A 472 -30.84 -18.26 21.47
CA GLU A 472 -30.00 -18.56 22.65
C GLU A 472 -30.83 -19.04 23.83
N ASP A 473 -31.93 -18.35 24.13
CA ASP A 473 -32.83 -18.67 25.25
C ASP A 473 -33.61 -19.98 25.02
N PHE A 474 -33.78 -20.42 23.77
CA PHE A 474 -34.47 -21.67 23.41
C PHE A 474 -33.55 -22.89 23.30
N TYR A 475 -32.35 -22.76 22.72
CA TYR A 475 -31.44 -23.90 22.52
C TYR A 475 -30.26 -23.96 23.50
N GLY A 476 -29.89 -22.86 24.15
CA GLY A 476 -28.67 -22.75 24.94
C GLY A 476 -27.43 -23.22 24.14
N ASP A 477 -26.58 -24.01 24.79
CA ASP A 477 -25.33 -24.54 24.20
C ASP A 477 -25.52 -25.69 23.19
N ARG A 478 -26.75 -26.19 22.97
CA ARG A 478 -27.05 -27.37 22.12
C ARG A 478 -26.45 -27.26 20.71
N TYR A 479 -26.43 -26.05 20.16
CA TYR A 479 -25.90 -25.76 18.83
C TYR A 479 -24.71 -24.77 18.87
N SER A 480 -23.88 -24.83 19.92
CA SER A 480 -22.69 -23.99 20.13
C SER A 480 -21.67 -23.99 18.97
N ASN A 481 -21.70 -24.99 18.08
CA ASN A 481 -20.88 -25.06 16.85
C ASN A 481 -21.42 -24.21 15.67
N MET A 482 -22.65 -23.67 15.77
CA MET A 482 -23.25 -22.80 14.75
C MET A 482 -22.74 -21.36 14.90
N ASP A 483 -22.21 -20.77 13.83
CA ASP A 483 -21.78 -19.37 13.82
C ASP A 483 -22.89 -18.44 13.27
N MET A 484 -22.75 -17.13 13.49
CA MET A 484 -23.73 -16.12 13.07
C MET A 484 -24.04 -16.16 11.56
N GLY A 485 -23.10 -16.63 10.72
CA GLY A 485 -23.32 -16.83 9.30
C GLY A 485 -24.21 -18.04 8.99
N ASP A 486 -24.19 -19.08 9.82
CA ASP A 486 -25.03 -20.27 9.65
C ASP A 486 -26.47 -20.01 10.09
N TRP A 487 -26.67 -19.43 11.28
CA TRP A 487 -28.00 -19.00 11.74
C TRP A 487 -28.68 -18.01 10.79
N MET A 488 -27.93 -17.05 10.22
CA MET A 488 -28.48 -16.11 9.23
C MET A 488 -28.92 -16.78 7.93
N LYS A 489 -28.43 -17.99 7.60
CA LYS A 489 -28.98 -18.81 6.51
C LYS A 489 -30.32 -19.39 6.94
N LEU A 490 -30.41 -19.97 8.14
CA LEU A 490 -31.64 -20.55 8.66
C LEU A 490 -32.78 -19.52 8.74
N PHE A 491 -32.51 -18.33 9.29
CA PHE A 491 -33.48 -17.22 9.33
C PHE A 491 -34.00 -16.79 7.94
N LYS A 492 -33.18 -16.94 6.89
CA LYS A 492 -33.55 -16.64 5.49
C LYS A 492 -34.15 -17.83 4.74
N ALA A 493 -34.18 -18.99 5.37
CA ALA A 493 -34.77 -20.23 4.84
C ALA A 493 -36.13 -20.56 5.50
N ILE A 494 -36.58 -19.76 6.48
CA ILE A 494 -37.96 -19.80 6.95
C ILE A 494 -38.86 -19.23 5.85
N ASP A 495 -39.87 -20.00 5.46
CA ASP A 495 -40.92 -19.60 4.53
C ASP A 495 -42.13 -19.13 5.35
N TRP A 496 -42.36 -17.82 5.48
CA TRP A 496 -43.40 -17.29 6.37
C TRP A 496 -44.84 -17.53 5.87
N GLU A 497 -45.02 -17.95 4.62
CA GLU A 497 -46.30 -18.45 4.07
C GLU A 497 -46.60 -19.88 4.54
N ASN A 498 -45.56 -20.69 4.82
CA ASN A 498 -45.69 -22.08 5.28
C ASN A 498 -44.49 -22.52 6.15
N PRO A 499 -44.35 -22.00 7.38
CA PRO A 499 -43.09 -22.12 8.11
C PRO A 499 -42.91 -23.48 8.80
N TYR A 500 -44.01 -24.10 9.24
CA TYR A 500 -44.00 -25.33 10.05
C TYR A 500 -43.63 -26.57 9.22
N VAL A 501 -43.13 -27.61 9.91
CA VAL A 501 -42.80 -28.90 9.29
C VAL A 501 -44.04 -29.80 9.28
N SER A 502 -44.55 -30.12 8.08
CA SER A 502 -45.58 -31.15 7.93
C SER A 502 -45.00 -32.55 8.15
N SER A 503 -45.75 -33.43 8.81
CA SER A 503 -45.32 -34.75 9.26
C SER A 503 -45.31 -35.80 8.14
N SER A 504 -44.44 -35.61 7.14
CA SER A 504 -44.18 -36.59 6.06
C SER A 504 -42.76 -36.46 5.51
N PRO A 505 -41.90 -37.49 5.62
CA PRO A 505 -40.53 -37.42 5.14
C PRO A 505 -40.45 -37.59 3.61
N THR A 506 -39.89 -36.60 2.94
CA THR A 506 -39.39 -36.71 1.55
C THR A 506 -37.91 -36.33 1.49
N PRO A 507 -37.09 -37.01 0.67
CA PRO A 507 -35.64 -36.86 0.71
C PRO A 507 -35.15 -35.52 0.15
N THR A 508 -33.93 -35.16 0.55
CA THR A 508 -33.23 -33.92 0.20
C THR A 508 -33.13 -33.68 -1.31
N SER A 509 -33.29 -32.42 -1.71
CA SER A 509 -32.68 -31.89 -2.93
C SER A 509 -31.89 -30.63 -2.60
N ASP A 510 -30.57 -30.69 -2.78
CA ASP A 510 -29.69 -29.52 -2.68
C ASP A 510 -30.02 -28.55 -3.83
N THR A 511 -30.89 -27.59 -3.56
CA THR A 511 -31.17 -26.47 -4.46
C THR A 511 -30.46 -25.22 -3.94
N ASP A 512 -29.13 -25.21 -4.14
CA ASP A 512 -28.31 -24.02 -3.91
C ASP A 512 -28.90 -22.84 -4.68
N ARG A 513 -29.52 -21.89 -3.94
CA ARG A 513 -30.20 -20.71 -4.47
C ARG A 513 -29.18 -19.69 -4.98
N THR A 514 -28.47 -20.08 -6.03
CA THR A 514 -27.66 -19.18 -6.86
C THR A 514 -28.54 -18.01 -7.29
N ARG A 515 -28.04 -16.79 -7.09
CA ARG A 515 -28.73 -15.57 -7.52
C ARG A 515 -29.00 -15.65 -9.03
N SER A 516 -30.27 -15.53 -9.42
CA SER A 516 -30.62 -15.28 -10.81
C SER A 516 -29.86 -14.04 -11.30
N LYS A 517 -29.04 -14.22 -12.32
CA LYS A 517 -28.35 -13.10 -12.97
C LYS A 517 -29.38 -12.35 -13.80
N THR A 518 -29.33 -11.03 -13.75
CA THR A 518 -30.18 -10.12 -14.55
C THR A 518 -29.47 -9.61 -15.81
N GLU A 519 -28.14 -9.72 -15.86
CA GLU A 519 -27.26 -9.11 -16.87
C GLU A 519 -26.27 -10.14 -17.44
N ILE A 520 -26.12 -10.15 -18.77
CA ILE A 520 -25.03 -10.83 -19.50
C ILE A 520 -24.14 -9.82 -20.24
N LEU A 521 -23.01 -10.30 -20.77
CA LEU A 521 -22.12 -9.54 -21.66
C LEU A 521 -22.40 -9.88 -23.12
N ARG A 522 -22.40 -8.85 -23.95
CA ARG A 522 -22.32 -8.92 -25.41
C ARG A 522 -21.06 -8.16 -25.83
N VAL A 523 -20.22 -8.78 -26.67
CA VAL A 523 -19.02 -8.15 -27.22
C VAL A 523 -19.09 -8.20 -28.73
N GLU A 524 -18.88 -7.06 -29.38
CA GLU A 524 -18.91 -6.88 -30.83
C GLU A 524 -17.55 -6.36 -31.30
N TYR A 525 -16.94 -7.05 -32.26
CA TYR A 525 -15.60 -6.80 -32.79
C TYR A 525 -15.66 -5.83 -33.99
N PRO A 526 -14.55 -5.18 -34.39
CA PRO A 526 -14.51 -4.28 -35.54
C PRO A 526 -14.87 -4.91 -36.90
N ASP A 527 -14.82 -6.24 -37.02
CA ASP A 527 -15.24 -7.02 -38.19
C ASP A 527 -16.74 -7.36 -38.22
N GLY A 528 -17.48 -7.01 -37.15
CA GLY A 528 -18.89 -7.35 -36.95
C GLY A 528 -19.15 -8.71 -36.27
N ARG A 529 -18.12 -9.47 -35.86
CA ARG A 529 -18.29 -10.68 -35.06
C ARG A 529 -18.86 -10.33 -33.69
N ILE A 530 -19.86 -11.09 -33.23
CA ILE A 530 -20.48 -10.92 -31.91
C ILE A 530 -20.24 -12.17 -31.07
N ILE A 531 -19.80 -11.99 -29.82
CA ILE A 531 -19.69 -13.04 -28.79
C ILE A 531 -20.66 -12.69 -27.64
N GLN A 532 -21.61 -13.58 -27.37
CA GLN A 532 -22.63 -13.42 -26.32
C GLN A 532 -23.12 -14.80 -25.85
N HIS A 533 -22.80 -15.17 -24.61
CA HIS A 533 -23.21 -16.44 -24.00
C HIS A 533 -24.28 -16.25 -22.91
N PRO A 534 -25.10 -17.28 -22.61
CA PRO A 534 -26.07 -17.26 -21.51
C PRO A 534 -25.48 -17.01 -20.12
N LYS A 535 -24.15 -17.14 -19.97
CA LYS A 535 -23.41 -16.80 -18.76
C LYS A 535 -22.29 -15.82 -19.14
N ALA A 536 -22.28 -14.63 -18.51
CA ALA A 536 -21.23 -13.63 -18.70
C ALA A 536 -19.79 -14.11 -18.39
N ILE A 537 -19.62 -15.22 -17.66
CA ILE A 537 -18.30 -15.84 -17.44
C ILE A 537 -17.73 -16.43 -18.73
N ASP A 538 -18.57 -17.03 -19.57
CA ASP A 538 -18.11 -17.72 -20.78
C ASP A 538 -17.88 -16.72 -21.93
N THR A 539 -18.70 -15.67 -22.07
CA THR A 539 -18.37 -14.50 -22.93
C THR A 539 -17.01 -13.90 -22.56
N PHE A 540 -16.77 -13.68 -21.27
CA PHE A 540 -15.55 -13.04 -20.79
C PHE A 540 -14.31 -13.88 -21.01
N VAL A 541 -14.40 -15.20 -20.79
CA VAL A 541 -13.30 -16.13 -21.01
C VAL A 541 -13.02 -16.31 -22.50
N GLU A 542 -14.04 -16.49 -23.36
CA GLU A 542 -13.83 -16.58 -24.81
C GLU A 542 -13.22 -15.29 -25.38
N VAL A 543 -13.63 -14.12 -24.90
CA VAL A 543 -13.06 -12.84 -25.36
C VAL A 543 -11.61 -12.67 -24.88
N ILE A 544 -11.26 -13.07 -23.66
CA ILE A 544 -9.86 -13.03 -23.19
C ILE A 544 -8.99 -14.04 -23.96
N GLU A 545 -9.49 -15.26 -24.18
CA GLU A 545 -8.79 -16.32 -24.93
C GLU A 545 -8.53 -15.92 -26.39
N ASN A 546 -9.49 -15.25 -27.05
CA ASN A 546 -9.36 -14.79 -28.43
C ASN A 546 -8.49 -13.51 -28.62
N ASN A 547 -8.05 -12.83 -27.55
CA ASN A 547 -7.37 -11.52 -27.66
C ASN A 547 -6.06 -11.45 -26.85
N TYR A 548 -5.10 -12.30 -27.18
CA TYR A 548 -3.71 -12.24 -26.69
C TYR A 548 -3.58 -12.36 -25.15
N PRO A 549 -3.81 -13.57 -24.58
CA PRO A 549 -3.73 -13.80 -23.13
C PRO A 549 -2.40 -13.39 -22.48
N ASP A 550 -1.30 -13.47 -23.22
CA ASP A 550 0.04 -13.03 -22.84
C ASP A 550 0.14 -11.49 -22.70
N LEU A 551 -0.40 -10.75 -23.66
CA LEU A 551 -0.48 -9.28 -23.56
C LEU A 551 -1.45 -8.84 -22.45
N ILE A 552 -2.59 -9.53 -22.28
CA ILE A 552 -3.52 -9.26 -21.17
C ILE A 552 -2.86 -9.53 -19.81
N HIS A 553 -1.98 -10.53 -19.70
CA HIS A 553 -1.17 -10.75 -18.50
C HIS A 553 -0.23 -9.57 -18.21
N GLU A 554 0.44 -9.01 -19.23
CA GLU A 554 1.30 -7.83 -19.08
C GLU A 554 0.54 -6.54 -18.67
N LEU A 555 -0.77 -6.43 -18.97
CA LEU A 555 -1.62 -5.34 -18.47
C LEU A 555 -1.81 -5.35 -16.93
N ASN A 556 -1.45 -6.45 -16.26
CA ASN A 556 -1.44 -6.64 -14.81
C ASN A 556 -2.76 -6.20 -14.12
N ILE A 557 -3.89 -6.66 -14.65
CA ILE A 557 -5.23 -6.31 -14.17
C ILE A 557 -5.52 -7.14 -12.92
N LEU A 558 -5.22 -6.61 -11.73
CA LEU A 558 -5.33 -7.34 -10.46
C LEU A 558 -6.77 -7.36 -9.89
N HIS A 559 -7.29 -8.56 -9.62
CA HIS A 559 -8.49 -8.77 -8.80
C HIS A 559 -8.13 -9.68 -7.61
N ALA A 560 -8.44 -9.23 -6.38
CA ALA A 560 -8.04 -9.91 -5.14
C ALA A 560 -6.54 -10.25 -5.04
N ASN A 561 -5.68 -9.40 -5.62
CA ASN A 561 -4.22 -9.58 -5.78
C ASN A 561 -3.80 -10.75 -6.70
N VAL A 562 -4.73 -11.37 -7.44
CA VAL A 562 -4.44 -12.30 -8.53
C VAL A 562 -4.54 -11.54 -9.86
N ASN A 563 -3.62 -11.76 -10.78
CA ASN A 563 -3.68 -11.16 -12.12
C ASN A 563 -4.81 -11.82 -12.95
N LEU A 564 -5.57 -11.02 -13.69
CA LEU A 564 -6.73 -11.42 -14.49
C LEU A 564 -6.40 -12.56 -15.45
N VAL A 565 -5.20 -12.53 -16.04
CA VAL A 565 -4.61 -13.65 -16.77
C VAL A 565 -3.25 -13.96 -16.15
N THR A 566 -2.93 -15.24 -15.96
CA THR A 566 -1.67 -15.70 -15.36
C THR A 566 -1.37 -17.15 -15.72
N ARG A 567 -0.13 -17.60 -15.58
CA ARG A 567 0.24 -19.03 -15.60
C ARG A 567 0.35 -19.64 -14.19
N GLU A 568 0.20 -18.82 -13.15
CA GLU A 568 0.30 -19.23 -11.75
C GLU A 568 -1.08 -19.49 -11.15
N LEU A 569 -1.28 -20.70 -10.62
CA LEU A 569 -2.49 -21.08 -9.91
C LEU A 569 -2.41 -20.61 -8.45
N SER A 570 -3.34 -19.76 -8.02
CA SER A 570 -3.41 -19.25 -6.65
C SER A 570 -4.09 -20.26 -5.74
N GLU A 571 -3.38 -20.77 -4.72
CA GLU A 571 -3.91 -21.74 -3.76
C GLU A 571 -5.27 -21.32 -3.15
N GLN A 572 -5.43 -20.03 -2.84
CA GLN A 572 -6.65 -19.47 -2.26
C GLN A 572 -7.81 -19.35 -3.26
N TYR A 573 -7.52 -19.27 -4.56
CA TYR A 573 -8.48 -18.90 -5.60
C TYR A 573 -8.53 -19.88 -6.79
N ALA A 574 -7.89 -21.05 -6.71
CA ALA A 574 -7.89 -22.05 -7.78
C ALA A 574 -9.30 -22.40 -8.33
N PRO A 575 -10.37 -22.56 -7.53
CA PRO A 575 -11.72 -22.79 -8.07
C PRO A 575 -12.34 -21.62 -8.86
N ALA A 576 -11.70 -20.45 -8.83
CA ALA A 576 -12.09 -19.26 -9.57
C ALA A 576 -11.22 -19.00 -10.81
N GLN A 577 -10.12 -19.74 -11.00
CA GLN A 577 -9.27 -19.64 -12.20
C GLN A 577 -9.70 -20.71 -13.22
N LYS A 578 -10.09 -20.28 -14.43
CA LYS A 578 -10.47 -21.18 -15.54
C LYS A 578 -9.32 -21.24 -16.53
N GLU A 579 -8.85 -22.44 -16.84
CA GLU A 579 -7.83 -22.67 -17.86
C GLU A 579 -8.35 -22.34 -19.27
N ILE A 580 -7.46 -21.80 -20.08
CA ILE A 580 -7.62 -21.47 -21.50
C ILE A 580 -6.36 -21.93 -22.27
N THR A 581 -6.38 -21.76 -23.59
CA THR A 581 -5.30 -22.14 -24.51
C THR A 581 -3.91 -21.63 -24.08
N ASP A 582 -2.87 -22.38 -24.43
CA ASP A 582 -1.45 -22.14 -24.11
C ASP A 582 -1.10 -22.03 -22.61
N GLY A 583 -1.85 -22.76 -21.77
CA GLY A 583 -1.55 -22.92 -20.34
C GLY A 583 -1.78 -21.65 -19.53
N TRP A 584 -2.63 -20.75 -20.01
CA TRP A 584 -3.04 -19.54 -19.31
C TRP A 584 -4.30 -19.80 -18.47
N LEU A 585 -4.43 -19.08 -17.36
CA LEU A 585 -5.54 -19.15 -16.40
C LEU A 585 -6.21 -17.77 -16.33
N VAL A 586 -7.52 -17.72 -16.58
CA VAL A 586 -8.34 -16.51 -16.43
C VAL A 586 -8.98 -16.47 -15.04
N PHE A 587 -8.80 -15.38 -14.29
CA PHE A 587 -9.48 -15.18 -13.02
C PHE A 587 -10.94 -14.77 -13.25
N THR A 588 -11.89 -15.63 -12.85
CA THR A 588 -13.30 -15.49 -13.23
C THR A 588 -14.22 -14.96 -12.13
N ASN A 589 -13.76 -14.84 -10.87
CA ASN A 589 -14.57 -14.38 -9.73
C ASN A 589 -14.73 -12.84 -9.69
N ILE A 590 -15.36 -12.33 -10.75
CA ILE A 590 -15.55 -10.92 -11.08
C ILE A 590 -17.03 -10.72 -11.45
N ASN A 591 -17.67 -9.63 -10.99
CA ASN A 591 -19.07 -9.35 -11.32
C ASN A 591 -19.25 -8.90 -12.80
N THR A 592 -20.46 -9.03 -13.36
CA THR A 592 -20.71 -8.77 -14.80
C THR A 592 -20.30 -7.36 -15.25
N ARG A 593 -20.52 -6.32 -14.43
CA ARG A 593 -20.19 -4.93 -14.79
C ARG A 593 -18.69 -4.68 -14.73
N ARG A 594 -18.01 -5.20 -13.69
CA ARG A 594 -16.54 -5.23 -13.62
C ARG A 594 -15.91 -5.96 -14.81
N LYS A 595 -16.47 -7.09 -15.23
CA LYS A 595 -16.02 -7.79 -16.45
C LYS A 595 -16.13 -6.92 -17.71
N ARG A 596 -17.15 -6.05 -17.82
CA ARG A 596 -17.21 -5.03 -18.88
C ARG A 596 -16.12 -3.97 -18.73
N GLU A 597 -15.89 -3.46 -17.53
CA GLU A 597 -14.79 -2.50 -17.24
C GLU A 597 -13.43 -3.09 -17.65
N ASP A 598 -13.15 -4.35 -17.27
CA ASP A 598 -11.94 -5.08 -17.61
C ASP A 598 -11.78 -5.25 -19.13
N LEU A 599 -12.83 -5.70 -19.84
CA LEU A 599 -12.79 -5.89 -21.30
C LEU A 599 -12.67 -4.57 -22.08
N LEU A 600 -13.30 -3.49 -21.62
CA LEU A 600 -13.11 -2.17 -22.21
C LEU A 600 -11.68 -1.69 -22.02
N LYS A 601 -11.09 -1.87 -20.83
CA LYS A 601 -9.69 -1.55 -20.58
C LYS A 601 -8.76 -2.36 -21.50
N ILE A 602 -8.97 -3.68 -21.61
CA ILE A 602 -8.21 -4.54 -22.52
C ILE A 602 -8.34 -4.04 -23.97
N SER A 603 -9.54 -3.64 -24.40
CA SER A 603 -9.77 -3.11 -25.74
C SER A 603 -9.18 -1.72 -26.00
N GLU A 604 -8.97 -0.91 -24.97
CA GLU A 604 -8.31 0.40 -25.08
C GLU A 604 -6.78 0.23 -25.12
N GLU A 605 -6.22 -0.53 -24.18
CA GLU A 605 -4.77 -0.73 -24.02
C GLU A 605 -4.16 -1.56 -25.18
N LEU A 606 -4.94 -2.47 -25.79
CA LEU A 606 -4.52 -3.30 -26.93
C LEU A 606 -5.14 -2.85 -28.28
N GLU A 607 -5.74 -1.64 -28.35
CA GLU A 607 -6.43 -1.04 -29.51
C GLU A 607 -7.44 -1.97 -30.26
N LEU A 608 -8.00 -2.99 -29.61
CA LEU A 608 -8.84 -4.04 -30.23
C LEU A 608 -10.19 -3.57 -30.80
N GLY A 609 -10.63 -2.36 -30.47
CA GLY A 609 -11.90 -1.78 -30.95
C GLY A 609 -13.18 -2.53 -30.56
N LEU A 610 -13.15 -3.35 -29.50
CA LEU A 610 -14.29 -4.11 -29.00
C LEU A 610 -15.35 -3.18 -28.40
N LYS A 611 -16.58 -3.28 -28.91
CA LYS A 611 -17.76 -2.69 -28.27
C LYS A 611 -18.32 -3.68 -27.24
N VAL A 612 -18.24 -3.33 -25.96
CA VAL A 612 -18.67 -4.18 -24.85
C VAL A 612 -19.97 -3.64 -24.24
N ASP A 613 -21.06 -4.36 -24.46
CA ASP A 613 -22.42 -4.03 -24.02
C ASP A 613 -22.84 -4.94 -22.84
N LEU A 614 -23.67 -4.40 -21.93
CA LEU A 614 -24.46 -5.20 -20.98
C LEU A 614 -25.82 -5.48 -21.60
N VAL A 615 -26.33 -6.71 -21.49
CA VAL A 615 -27.66 -7.07 -22.00
C VAL A 615 -28.54 -7.61 -20.88
N SER A 616 -29.77 -7.10 -20.81
CA SER A 616 -30.83 -7.55 -19.91
C SER A 616 -31.27 -8.97 -20.26
N ILE A 617 -31.19 -9.91 -19.30
CA ILE A 617 -31.74 -11.27 -19.49
C ILE A 617 -33.28 -11.24 -19.58
N ALA A 618 -33.94 -10.25 -18.96
CA ALA A 618 -35.39 -10.15 -18.89
C ALA A 618 -36.03 -9.48 -20.12
N THR A 619 -35.33 -8.55 -20.77
CA THR A 619 -35.86 -7.78 -21.93
C THR A 619 -35.05 -7.94 -23.21
N GLY A 620 -33.83 -8.48 -23.17
CA GLY A 620 -32.94 -8.61 -24.33
C GLY A 620 -32.27 -7.30 -24.77
N GLU A 621 -32.57 -6.19 -24.10
CA GLU A 621 -32.09 -4.85 -24.47
C GLU A 621 -30.68 -4.57 -23.97
N ILE A 622 -29.95 -3.70 -24.69
CA ILE A 622 -28.65 -3.18 -24.28
C ILE A 622 -28.85 -2.16 -23.15
N ILE A 623 -28.23 -2.41 -22.01
CA ILE A 623 -28.22 -1.54 -20.83
C ILE A 623 -27.03 -0.59 -20.96
N THR A 624 -27.31 0.70 -21.18
CA THR A 624 -26.30 1.76 -21.07
C THR A 624 -26.10 2.11 -19.59
N PRO A 625 -24.93 1.83 -18.97
CA PRO A 625 -24.66 2.29 -17.61
C PRO A 625 -24.44 3.81 -17.63
N THR A 626 -25.11 4.53 -16.72
CA THR A 626 -24.91 5.97 -16.52
C THR A 626 -23.52 6.27 -15.94
N GLU A 627 -22.91 7.38 -16.35
CA GLU A 627 -21.59 7.83 -15.87
C GLU A 627 -21.61 8.45 -14.47
N GLU A 628 -22.67 8.21 -13.68
CA GLU A 628 -22.67 8.64 -12.27
C GLU A 628 -21.68 7.78 -11.46
N PRO A 629 -20.81 8.39 -10.64
CA PRO A 629 -19.81 7.67 -9.87
C PRO A 629 -20.48 6.84 -8.76
N ASN A 630 -20.86 5.60 -9.12
CA ASN A 630 -21.59 4.57 -8.37
C ASN A 630 -21.90 4.96 -6.91
N SER A 631 -22.97 5.74 -6.76
CA SER A 631 -23.44 6.25 -5.47
C SER A 631 -23.91 5.07 -4.62
N SER A 632 -23.00 4.61 -3.75
CA SER A 632 -23.24 3.50 -2.84
C SER A 632 -24.38 3.85 -1.87
N ASN A 633 -25.62 3.53 -2.24
CA ASN A 633 -26.86 3.72 -1.44
C ASN A 633 -26.81 3.14 -0.01
N ARG A 634 -25.75 2.43 0.36
CA ARG A 634 -25.37 2.19 1.75
C ARG A 634 -24.96 3.50 2.43
N GLN A 635 -25.93 4.06 3.15
CA GLN A 635 -25.76 5.00 4.26
C GLN A 635 -24.41 4.87 4.98
N LYS A 636 -23.67 5.96 5.02
CA LYS A 636 -22.45 6.20 5.78
C LYS A 636 -22.77 7.14 6.95
N ILE A 637 -21.94 7.13 8.00
CA ILE A 637 -22.02 8.14 9.07
C ILE A 637 -20.83 9.09 8.94
N LYS A 638 -21.15 10.39 8.89
CA LYS A 638 -20.20 11.49 8.99
C LYS A 638 -20.22 12.02 10.42
N VAL A 639 -19.06 12.23 11.02
CA VAL A 639 -18.89 12.76 12.38
C VAL A 639 -17.93 13.94 12.35
N THR A 640 -18.36 15.09 12.87
CA THR A 640 -17.54 16.30 13.03
C THR A 640 -17.28 16.54 14.52
N PHE A 641 -16.00 16.59 14.89
CA PHE A 641 -15.52 16.82 16.25
C PHE A 641 -15.42 18.33 16.57
N PRO A 642 -15.44 18.75 17.84
CA PRO A 642 -15.42 20.18 18.24
C PRO A 642 -14.20 20.98 17.76
N ASN A 643 -13.12 20.31 17.33
CA ASN A 643 -11.92 20.93 16.77
C ASN A 643 -11.96 21.09 15.24
N GLY A 644 -13.13 20.93 14.61
CA GLY A 644 -13.32 21.04 13.16
C GLY A 644 -12.83 19.83 12.35
N LYS A 645 -12.30 18.77 12.99
CA LYS A 645 -12.00 17.51 12.29
C LYS A 645 -13.31 16.83 11.90
N THR A 646 -13.47 16.43 10.64
CA THR A 646 -14.56 15.54 10.20
C THR A 646 -14.00 14.17 9.81
N ILE A 647 -14.77 13.10 10.05
CA ILE A 647 -14.54 11.75 9.52
C ILE A 647 -15.79 11.24 8.82
N GLN A 648 -15.64 10.52 7.71
CA GLN A 648 -16.73 9.87 6.98
C GLN A 648 -16.21 8.56 6.33
N PRO A 649 -16.00 7.50 7.11
CA PRO A 649 -15.36 6.28 6.61
C PRO A 649 -16.30 5.44 5.72
N ASN A 650 -15.72 4.77 4.72
CA ASN A 650 -16.43 3.85 3.79
C ASN A 650 -17.11 2.64 4.47
N LYS A 651 -16.90 2.44 5.77
CA LYS A 651 -17.57 1.43 6.59
C LYS A 651 -18.06 2.08 7.88
N VAL A 652 -19.37 2.04 8.11
CA VAL A 652 -20.05 2.67 9.26
C VAL A 652 -19.46 2.23 10.61
N LEU A 653 -19.03 0.97 10.73
CA LEU A 653 -18.42 0.46 11.96
C LEU A 653 -17.14 1.20 12.38
N GLU A 654 -16.39 1.77 11.43
CA GLU A 654 -15.17 2.52 11.72
C GLU A 654 -15.49 3.88 12.37
N ALA A 655 -16.64 4.49 12.05
CA ALA A 655 -17.08 5.73 12.69
C ALA A 655 -17.36 5.50 14.18
N LEU A 656 -18.05 4.41 14.52
CA LEU A 656 -18.28 4.01 15.92
C LEU A 656 -16.95 3.70 16.63
N ILE A 657 -16.03 2.98 15.99
CA ILE A 657 -14.70 2.67 16.54
C ILE A 657 -13.91 3.96 16.86
N GLU A 658 -13.87 4.94 15.94
CA GLU A 658 -13.16 6.20 16.16
C GLU A 658 -13.83 7.08 17.22
N VAL A 659 -15.17 7.10 17.30
CA VAL A 659 -15.91 7.79 18.38
C VAL A 659 -15.61 7.16 19.74
N VAL A 660 -15.60 5.82 19.85
CA VAL A 660 -15.30 5.13 21.11
C VAL A 660 -13.84 5.33 21.55
N LYS A 661 -12.89 5.36 20.61
CA LYS A 661 -11.49 5.73 20.88
C LYS A 661 -11.37 7.18 21.37
N TYR A 662 -12.09 8.13 20.75
CA TYR A 662 -12.07 9.55 21.13
C TYR A 662 -12.73 9.80 22.48
N ALA A 663 -13.88 9.17 22.74
CA ALA A 663 -14.61 9.25 24.00
C ALA A 663 -13.83 8.64 25.18
N GLY A 664 -13.02 7.62 24.90
CA GLY A 664 -12.35 6.78 25.90
C GLY A 664 -13.15 5.48 26.12
N PRO A 665 -12.61 4.29 25.78
CA PRO A 665 -13.37 3.03 25.85
C PRO A 665 -13.96 2.73 27.23
N GLU A 666 -13.25 3.07 28.30
CA GLU A 666 -13.71 2.89 29.69
C GLU A 666 -14.91 3.80 29.98
N ARG A 667 -14.84 5.09 29.65
CA ARG A 667 -15.98 6.03 29.78
C ARG A 667 -17.21 5.58 28.98
N VAL A 668 -17.02 4.92 27.83
CA VAL A 668 -18.14 4.37 27.03
C VAL A 668 -18.71 3.09 27.63
N ARG A 669 -17.87 2.20 28.17
CA ARG A 669 -18.31 1.02 28.92
C ARG A 669 -19.20 1.40 30.09
N ASP A 670 -18.79 2.43 30.84
CA ASP A 670 -19.46 2.91 32.04
C ASP A 670 -20.85 3.53 31.75
N LEU A 671 -21.16 3.85 30.49
CA LEU A 671 -22.53 4.22 30.05
C LEU A 671 -23.52 3.05 30.05
N GLY A 672 -23.05 1.80 30.22
CA GLY A 672 -23.92 0.61 30.30
C GLY A 672 -24.66 0.26 29.00
N ILE A 673 -24.19 0.70 27.84
CA ILE A 673 -24.87 0.50 26.55
C ILE A 673 -24.87 -0.99 26.19
N THR A 674 -26.04 -1.63 26.18
CA THR A 674 -26.17 -3.06 25.84
C THR A 674 -26.24 -3.30 24.33
N VAL A 675 -25.45 -4.25 23.82
CA VAL A 675 -25.47 -4.73 22.43
C VAL A 675 -25.31 -6.25 22.44
N CYS A 676 -26.28 -6.96 21.86
CA CYS A 676 -26.30 -8.42 21.81
C CYS A 676 -26.19 -9.11 23.20
N ALA A 677 -26.93 -8.58 24.18
CA ALA A 677 -26.96 -9.03 25.58
C ALA A 677 -25.62 -8.93 26.35
N ASP A 678 -24.66 -8.13 25.87
CA ASP A 678 -23.42 -7.77 26.56
C ASP A 678 -23.18 -6.25 26.45
N ASN A 679 -22.19 -5.70 27.15
CA ASN A 679 -21.82 -4.28 27.05
C ASN A 679 -21.18 -3.98 25.68
N LEU A 680 -21.48 -2.81 25.11
CA LEU A 680 -20.90 -2.28 23.88
C LEU A 680 -19.35 -2.30 23.91
N VAL A 681 -18.74 -2.11 25.09
CA VAL A 681 -17.28 -2.16 25.29
C VAL A 681 -16.90 -3.18 26.37
N LEU A 682 -16.19 -4.21 25.92
CA LEU A 682 -15.88 -5.43 26.68
C LEU A 682 -14.47 -5.96 26.38
N LYS A 683 -13.96 -6.88 27.22
CA LYS A 683 -12.67 -7.56 27.00
C LYS A 683 -12.85 -8.99 26.47
N ASN A 684 -13.83 -9.71 26.99
CA ASN A 684 -14.03 -11.14 26.78
C ASN A 684 -15.38 -11.40 26.09
N PRO A 685 -15.52 -11.16 24.77
CA PRO A 685 -16.76 -11.41 24.06
C PRO A 685 -17.10 -12.91 24.04
N LYS A 686 -18.40 -13.25 24.16
CA LYS A 686 -18.92 -14.60 23.88
C LYS A 686 -18.35 -15.11 22.53
N PRO A 687 -18.00 -16.40 22.36
CA PRO A 687 -17.28 -16.89 21.18
C PRO A 687 -17.88 -16.46 19.83
N ARG A 688 -19.21 -16.50 19.70
CA ARG A 688 -19.95 -16.05 18.50
C ARG A 688 -19.73 -14.58 18.11
N TYR A 689 -19.31 -13.73 19.06
CA TYR A 689 -19.07 -12.29 18.86
C TYR A 689 -17.59 -11.89 18.79
N ILE A 690 -16.64 -12.83 18.85
CA ILE A 690 -15.21 -12.54 18.64
C ILE A 690 -14.98 -11.85 17.29
N LYS A 691 -15.60 -12.34 16.21
CA LYS A 691 -15.46 -11.78 14.84
C LYS A 691 -15.94 -10.32 14.71
N PRO A 692 -17.15 -9.92 15.18
CA PRO A 692 -17.62 -8.53 15.10
C PRO A 692 -17.05 -7.58 16.18
N CYS A 693 -16.42 -8.07 17.25
CA CYS A 693 -15.75 -7.18 18.21
C CYS A 693 -14.43 -6.63 17.63
N LYS A 694 -14.17 -5.31 17.78
CA LYS A 694 -13.00 -4.62 17.19
C LYS A 694 -12.20 -3.85 18.25
N PRO A 695 -10.85 -3.86 18.19
CA PRO A 695 -10.03 -3.27 19.23
C PRO A 695 -10.10 -1.73 19.25
N VAL A 696 -10.37 -1.17 20.44
CA VAL A 696 -10.40 0.28 20.70
C VAL A 696 -9.28 0.74 21.66
N GLY A 697 -8.50 -0.18 22.22
CA GLY A 697 -7.27 0.10 22.98
C GLY A 697 -7.31 -0.42 24.42
N ASN A 698 -6.14 -0.49 25.09
CA ASN A 698 -5.99 -0.96 26.48
C ASN A 698 -6.62 -2.35 26.78
N GLY A 699 -6.72 -3.22 25.77
CA GLY A 699 -7.38 -4.53 25.88
C GLY A 699 -8.91 -4.49 25.79
N TRP A 700 -9.50 -3.34 25.49
CA TRP A 700 -10.93 -3.19 25.21
C TRP A 700 -11.24 -3.38 23.73
N LEU A 701 -12.36 -4.07 23.48
CA LEU A 701 -13.00 -4.24 22.19
C LEU A 701 -14.35 -3.51 22.21
N VAL A 702 -14.77 -2.97 21.07
CA VAL A 702 -16.15 -2.50 20.84
C VAL A 702 -16.91 -3.53 20.02
N ASN A 703 -18.13 -3.87 20.44
CA ASN A 703 -19.02 -4.75 19.69
C ASN A 703 -19.67 -3.98 18.53
N THR A 704 -19.29 -4.27 17.27
CA THR A 704 -19.88 -3.60 16.10
C THR A 704 -21.09 -4.35 15.52
N CYS A 705 -21.64 -5.34 16.22
CA CYS A 705 -22.75 -6.21 15.78
C CYS A 705 -24.13 -5.53 15.89
N SER A 706 -24.32 -4.49 15.09
CA SER A 706 -25.57 -3.74 14.92
C SER A 706 -25.74 -3.30 13.46
N ASP A 707 -26.89 -2.74 13.08
CA ASP A 707 -27.10 -2.11 11.75
C ASP A 707 -26.44 -0.71 11.65
N THR A 708 -26.88 0.11 10.69
CA THR A 708 -26.41 1.51 10.51
C THR A 708 -27.15 2.51 11.41
N PRO A 709 -28.50 2.56 11.44
CA PRO A 709 -29.24 3.45 12.35
C PRO A 709 -28.86 3.27 13.83
N THR A 710 -28.72 2.03 14.29
CA THR A 710 -28.31 1.71 15.66
C THR A 710 -26.91 2.25 15.97
N LYS A 711 -25.98 2.26 15.01
CA LYS A 711 -24.64 2.87 15.19
C LYS A 711 -24.71 4.39 15.28
N TYR A 712 -25.61 5.01 14.52
CA TYR A 712 -25.84 6.46 14.58
C TYR A 712 -26.37 6.87 15.95
N GLU A 713 -27.41 6.19 16.46
CA GLU A 713 -27.93 6.46 17.80
C GLU A 713 -26.92 6.10 18.92
N GLN A 714 -26.11 5.04 18.75
CA GLN A 714 -25.00 4.73 19.67
C GLN A 714 -23.97 5.88 19.72
N ILE A 715 -23.54 6.40 18.56
CA ILE A 715 -22.59 7.52 18.47
C ILE A 715 -23.17 8.79 19.10
N LYS A 716 -24.45 9.09 18.83
CA LYS A 716 -25.17 10.25 19.36
C LYS A 716 -25.34 10.16 20.88
N TYR A 717 -25.82 9.03 21.39
CA TYR A 717 -25.94 8.79 22.84
C TYR A 717 -24.59 8.89 23.56
N ILE A 718 -23.51 8.38 22.96
CA ILE A 718 -22.13 8.55 23.49
C ILE A 718 -21.72 10.03 23.51
N SER A 719 -22.03 10.78 22.45
CA SER A 719 -21.75 12.23 22.38
C SER A 719 -22.47 12.99 23.49
N ASP A 720 -23.77 12.76 23.64
CA ASP A 720 -24.63 13.50 24.55
C ASP A 720 -24.30 13.18 26.02
N LYS A 721 -24.14 11.89 26.36
CA LYS A 721 -23.86 11.44 27.74
C LYS A 721 -22.44 11.75 28.22
N LEU A 722 -21.47 11.88 27.32
CA LEU A 722 -20.08 12.22 27.66
C LEU A 722 -19.70 13.66 27.32
N SER A 723 -20.68 14.48 26.92
CA SER A 723 -20.56 15.91 26.56
C SER A 723 -19.47 16.18 25.52
N LEU A 724 -19.42 15.35 24.48
CA LEU A 724 -18.37 15.38 23.46
C LEU A 724 -18.63 16.40 22.34
N ASN A 725 -19.84 16.96 22.28
CA ASN A 725 -20.27 17.97 21.30
C ASN A 725 -19.99 17.56 19.84
N LEU A 726 -20.23 16.29 19.49
CA LEU A 726 -20.08 15.79 18.12
C LEU A 726 -21.28 16.21 17.27
N SER A 727 -21.02 16.76 16.09
CA SER A 727 -22.02 16.81 15.00
C SER A 727 -22.00 15.45 14.30
N VAL A 728 -23.17 14.85 14.08
CA VAL A 728 -23.33 13.50 13.54
C VAL A 728 -24.39 13.54 12.45
N GLU A 729 -24.07 13.02 11.27
CA GLU A 729 -24.93 13.07 10.09
C GLU A 729 -24.94 11.69 9.39
N ILE A 730 -26.09 11.27 8.88
CA ILE A 730 -26.18 10.15 7.94
C ILE A 730 -26.08 10.73 6.51
N THR A 731 -25.20 10.15 5.71
CA THR A 731 -24.94 10.55 4.31
C THR A 731 -25.02 9.32 3.43
N ASN A 732 -25.68 9.39 2.27
CA ASN A 732 -25.68 8.26 1.33
C ASN A 732 -24.33 8.12 0.61
#